data_AF-A0A936X011-F1
#
_entry.id   AF-A0A936X011-F1
#
_cell.length_a   1.000
_cell.length_b   1.000
_cell.length_c   1.000
_cell.angle_alpha   90.00
_cell.angle_beta   90.00
_cell.angle_gamma   90.00
#
_symmetry.space_group_name_H-M   'P 1'
#
loop_
_entity.id
_entity.type
_entity.pdbx_description
1 polymer ?
#
loop_
_entity_poly.entity_id
_entity_poly.type
_entity_poly.pdbx_seq_one_letter_code
_entity_poly.pdbx_strand_id
1 'polypeptide(L)'
;MSITNGEKLQEDHSHSKWVSAIAVSKNKKYWASSSWDSTLSLHEADKLSGTYKFKSHEGRLRTITFSNNDKFILASNDRNSIYIWSVSDKKLVNELKINGGIPRVMKLSADGKMIFVGTHLGMISVWSIAEGKRIKEWQAHDGAINDMLFSSDQKYLVSAGADSKTVVWSWPASKLVYNLNDNQGEVNLITASADGKRFITASYDNAIRVWSYYDGKRKTVMSGHSFWVNNVSYDSTGSQIVTASNDNTARIWTAEGVLKQTLKGHTDWVNTAVFSKDGKYVLTSSNDRTAKLWQVSDGSELKTFNGHDDWVTSADFSPDGNYILTASPDNTAKIWLRTNGKLLFDLRGHNDWITNASYSSDGKWVLTSSIDNSVRIWDATTGKIQKVLEGKEDYIRYAVFSPDTKLIVTASKDNSIKLWQRESGKVLYNWKEHTDWISKVIFSPDGKLVASISLDNTIRIWSIGEGRLKYTLEGHTAGVSDAVFNIDGTRLLSASWDHTARVWNMQTGASLFVLNGHTDILNSVMLSPNGKFILTSSEDNTIRKWSAGNGELLYSFFSVDESDYLVIDPKGRYDGTAAARKLLYYVCGNEIIDFEQLKNLAWEPGLAEKLSGQRTEPITALNTEELPLCDFTPLVKELGFSNGKYHFSIQPRTGGLETVELFVNEKGVKSYTIASLVKIGQGYRLDIPASEVQSFFVAGEENVISVKASSKNETTYSRGAKISVIDTKKKPNPNMYIVSIGISRYKSDKLQLKFASKDSRELGSALSSAGSKLLNTDNKQHVFNYILNTDTSSKYWPSKKNIQAVMDSITRKAKPDDVVVVFFAGHGMLYNTGRSFYLLTSDASGFDIEGIEKQVGVSAEELNQWMSGIKANKQVLVLDACNSGKVIQRVKDVMGKREVPADQQRALERLKDKTGTFILSAAASDQSAYETSLYRQGLLTYSLLTGLKLGQGLKDNKFIDVNKWFNFAADNVKILAKDIGGRQDPQIIGNGSFDLGLVDQEVSNGIHLSIRRKLFRESRFIQDEQLLNDDLEIADIFDRELDNLSLSSKEVPIIFVAGNKLSDAYSVRGKYEVVGDTISLQAWVVKGSSERILSLQANGVVADKDKMITGLVEKIRVYFDTHE
;
A
#
# COMPACT_ATOMS: atom_id res chain seq x y z
N MET A 1 -9.97 -31.77 -9.01
CA MET A 1 -10.84 -32.45 -10.00
C MET A 1 -10.45 -31.94 -11.39
N SER A 2 -10.58 -32.74 -12.45
CA SER A 2 -9.86 -32.53 -13.72
C SER A 2 -10.61 -31.70 -14.78
N ILE A 3 -9.94 -30.63 -15.26
CA ILE A 3 -9.51 -30.37 -16.65
C ILE A 3 -10.43 -30.81 -17.81
N THR A 4 -10.63 -29.91 -18.80
CA THR A 4 -10.40 -30.08 -20.27
C THR A 4 -10.94 -28.82 -21.00
N ASN A 5 -10.37 -28.24 -22.07
CA ASN A 5 -9.18 -28.43 -22.93
C ASN A 5 -8.64 -27.03 -23.33
N GLY A 6 -7.40 -26.80 -23.79
CA GLY A 6 -6.23 -27.66 -23.90
C GLY A 6 -5.18 -27.10 -24.89
N GLU A 7 -3.92 -27.00 -24.47
CA GLU A 7 -2.68 -26.95 -25.29
C GLU A 7 -1.51 -27.31 -24.34
N LYS A 8 -0.48 -28.04 -24.81
CA LYS A 8 0.49 -28.74 -23.94
C LYS A 8 1.92 -28.79 -24.49
N LEU A 9 2.90 -28.48 -23.62
CA LEU A 9 4.28 -29.00 -23.52
C LEU A 9 5.00 -28.12 -22.45
N GLN A 10 5.74 -28.62 -21.46
CA GLN A 10 6.02 -29.99 -21.03
C GLN A 10 6.29 -29.94 -19.51
N GLU A 11 5.35 -30.42 -18.70
CA GLU A 11 5.48 -30.44 -17.23
C GLU A 11 6.59 -31.41 -16.82
N ASP A 12 7.37 -31.10 -15.78
CA ASP A 12 8.48 -31.94 -15.38
C ASP A 12 8.15 -32.71 -14.08
N HIS A 13 7.91 -34.01 -14.26
CA HIS A 13 7.33 -34.89 -13.26
C HIS A 13 8.42 -35.61 -12.45
N SER A 14 9.30 -34.86 -11.78
CA SER A 14 10.36 -35.50 -10.99
C SER A 14 9.78 -36.38 -9.89
N HIS A 15 8.52 -36.14 -9.46
CA HIS A 15 7.82 -36.97 -8.48
C HIS A 15 6.32 -37.12 -8.73
N SER A 16 5.73 -38.08 -8.02
CA SER A 16 4.38 -38.60 -8.25
C SER A 16 3.32 -38.13 -7.26
N LYS A 17 3.67 -37.27 -6.30
CA LYS A 17 2.75 -36.55 -5.40
C LYS A 17 3.23 -35.12 -5.14
N TRP A 18 2.43 -34.34 -4.42
CA TRP A 18 2.75 -33.02 -3.88
C TRP A 18 3.95 -33.06 -2.91
N VAL A 19 4.34 -31.88 -2.43
CA VAL A 19 5.60 -31.48 -1.80
C VAL A 19 5.33 -30.30 -0.83
N SER A 20 5.81 -30.15 0.42
CA SER A 20 5.17 -29.13 1.32
C SER A 20 5.68 -27.70 1.26
N ALA A 21 6.89 -27.47 0.81
CA ALA A 21 7.77 -26.44 1.40
C ALA A 21 8.95 -26.24 0.37
N ILE A 22 9.96 -25.29 0.33
CA ILE A 22 11.21 -25.36 -0.56
C ILE A 22 12.52 -24.78 -0.05
N ALA A 23 13.62 -25.48 -0.37
CA ALA A 23 14.91 -24.87 -0.42
C ALA A 23 15.99 -25.22 -1.44
N VAL A 24 17.11 -24.52 -1.23
CA VAL A 24 18.22 -24.26 -2.14
C VAL A 24 19.49 -23.83 -1.37
N SER A 25 20.73 -24.54 -1.19
CA SER A 25 22.23 -24.50 -0.52
C SER A 25 23.47 -23.48 -0.01
N LYS A 26 24.52 -23.72 0.84
CA LYS A 26 25.91 -23.00 0.70
C LYS A 26 26.11 -21.46 0.35
N ASN A 27 27.14 -21.05 -0.41
CA ASN A 27 27.63 -19.63 -0.61
C ASN A 27 26.78 -18.39 -1.20
N LYS A 28 26.29 -18.29 -2.46
CA LYS A 28 25.03 -17.68 -2.98
C LYS A 28 24.53 -18.13 -4.44
N LYS A 29 24.17 -19.43 -4.68
CA LYS A 29 23.93 -20.22 -5.95
C LYS A 29 23.14 -21.65 -6.22
N TYR A 30 22.88 -22.85 -5.55
CA TYR A 30 21.87 -23.92 -6.09
C TYR A 30 20.93 -24.73 -5.12
N TRP A 31 20.25 -25.86 -5.50
CA TRP A 31 19.24 -26.52 -4.67
C TRP A 31 18.83 -27.98 -4.83
N ALA A 32 17.83 -28.44 -4.07
CA ALA A 32 17.20 -29.73 -4.28
C ALA A 32 15.70 -29.88 -3.83
N SER A 33 15.01 -31.01 -4.11
CA SER A 33 13.51 -31.11 -3.98
C SER A 33 12.67 -32.46 -3.97
N SER A 34 11.74 -32.66 -3.05
CA SER A 34 11.25 -33.94 -2.48
C SER A 34 9.69 -34.10 -2.40
N SER A 35 9.00 -35.23 -2.66
CA SER A 35 7.49 -35.43 -2.68
C SER A 35 6.94 -36.67 -1.97
N TRP A 36 5.68 -36.63 -1.48
CA TRP A 36 4.88 -37.63 -0.74
C TRP A 36 4.87 -39.10 -1.26
N ASP A 37 5.67 -39.40 -2.28
CA ASP A 37 6.09 -40.69 -2.81
C ASP A 37 7.41 -41.27 -2.27
N SER A 38 8.14 -40.52 -1.46
CA SER A 38 9.28 -40.99 -0.65
C SER A 38 10.60 -41.16 -1.42
N THR A 39 10.88 -40.39 -2.51
CA THR A 39 11.90 -40.78 -3.53
C THR A 39 12.99 -39.79 -4.02
N LEU A 40 14.28 -40.06 -3.75
CA LEU A 40 15.29 -39.03 -3.51
C LEU A 40 15.99 -38.38 -4.71
N SER A 41 15.36 -37.58 -5.59
CA SER A 41 16.14 -36.98 -6.70
C SER A 41 17.30 -36.06 -6.25
N LEU A 42 18.08 -35.43 -7.14
CA LEU A 42 19.33 -34.68 -6.84
C LEU A 42 19.69 -33.81 -8.05
N HIS A 43 20.58 -32.84 -7.92
CA HIS A 43 20.41 -31.55 -8.61
C HIS A 43 21.65 -30.90 -9.21
N GLU A 44 21.51 -29.66 -9.76
CA GLU A 44 22.44 -28.80 -10.51
C GLU A 44 22.00 -27.30 -10.87
N ALA A 45 22.03 -26.22 -10.04
CA ALA A 45 21.50 -24.85 -10.44
C ALA A 45 22.33 -23.89 -11.33
N ASP A 46 22.87 -24.30 -12.49
CA ASP A 46 23.57 -23.39 -13.48
C ASP A 46 22.82 -23.20 -14.95
N LYS A 47 22.88 -24.63 -15.09
CA LYS A 47 22.27 -25.79 -15.88
C LYS A 47 20.83 -26.17 -15.44
N LEU A 48 20.00 -26.62 -16.39
CA LEU A 48 18.51 -26.67 -16.37
C LEU A 48 17.96 -28.10 -16.31
N SER A 49 18.82 -29.08 -16.06
CA SER A 49 18.59 -30.45 -16.52
C SER A 49 19.36 -31.53 -15.76
N GLY A 50 19.93 -31.22 -14.60
CA GLY A 50 20.73 -32.18 -13.83
C GLY A 50 19.93 -32.86 -12.71
N THR A 51 19.29 -34.00 -12.98
CA THR A 51 18.42 -34.75 -12.04
C THR A 51 19.07 -36.09 -11.59
N TYR A 52 19.05 -36.44 -10.29
CA TYR A 52 19.62 -37.71 -9.77
C TYR A 52 18.83 -38.37 -8.60
N LYS A 53 17.94 -39.35 -8.87
CA LYS A 53 17.27 -40.18 -7.84
C LYS A 53 18.21 -41.11 -7.08
N PHE A 54 18.30 -40.90 -5.76
CA PHE A 54 18.55 -41.96 -4.80
C PHE A 54 17.23 -42.66 -4.43
N LYS A 55 17.33 -43.79 -3.72
CA LYS A 55 16.24 -44.74 -3.49
C LYS A 55 15.13 -44.23 -2.56
N SER A 56 14.01 -44.97 -2.57
CA SER A 56 12.84 -44.74 -1.74
C SER A 56 12.94 -45.33 -0.34
N HIS A 57 12.23 -44.73 0.61
CA HIS A 57 12.26 -45.07 2.04
C HIS A 57 10.84 -45.37 2.57
N GLU A 58 10.69 -45.89 3.79
CA GLU A 58 9.37 -46.08 4.38
C GLU A 58 8.81 -44.79 4.98
N GLY A 59 7.54 -44.48 4.66
CA GLY A 59 6.80 -43.31 5.16
C GLY A 59 6.99 -42.08 4.28
N ARG A 60 6.06 -41.13 4.36
CA ARG A 60 6.11 -39.79 3.72
C ARG A 60 6.53 -38.71 4.72
N LEU A 61 6.70 -37.49 4.30
CA LEU A 61 7.64 -36.54 4.92
C LEU A 61 6.87 -35.11 4.85
N ARG A 62 6.91 -33.86 5.43
CA ARG A 62 7.32 -32.80 6.49
C ARG A 62 8.49 -31.63 6.70
N THR A 63 9.91 -31.60 6.67
CA THR A 63 11.07 -30.78 5.93
C THR A 63 12.62 -31.31 6.05
N ILE A 64 13.70 -30.63 5.54
CA ILE A 64 15.24 -30.86 5.35
C ILE A 64 15.82 -29.50 5.81
N THR A 65 17.15 -29.36 5.83
CA THR A 65 18.05 -28.17 5.75
C THR A 65 19.24 -28.35 4.75
N PHE A 66 20.25 -27.51 4.72
CA PHE A 66 21.59 -27.88 4.29
C PHE A 66 22.47 -27.44 5.42
N SER A 67 23.46 -28.24 5.80
CA SER A 67 24.45 -27.75 6.75
C SER A 67 25.55 -26.99 6.08
N ASN A 68 26.58 -26.57 6.79
CA ASN A 68 27.39 -25.42 6.33
C ASN A 68 28.04 -25.60 5.01
N ASN A 69 28.30 -26.84 4.77
CA ASN A 69 29.62 -27.30 5.04
C ASN A 69 30.18 -28.04 3.83
N ASP A 70 29.23 -28.70 3.25
CA ASP A 70 28.97 -28.86 1.88
C ASP A 70 28.29 -30.20 1.80
N LYS A 71 28.51 -31.15 2.75
CA LYS A 71 29.10 -32.51 2.67
C LYS A 71 28.34 -33.83 2.71
N PHE A 72 27.40 -34.04 3.59
CA PHE A 72 26.83 -35.34 3.94
C PHE A 72 25.34 -35.48 3.43
N ILE A 73 24.17 -35.56 4.12
CA ILE A 73 22.67 -35.31 3.80
C ILE A 73 21.53 -35.91 4.79
N LEU A 74 20.61 -35.14 5.51
CA LEU A 74 19.06 -34.95 5.86
C LEU A 74 17.57 -34.94 5.00
N ALA A 75 16.66 -35.81 4.19
CA ALA A 75 15.84 -37.29 4.04
C ALA A 75 14.43 -37.97 4.74
N SER A 76 13.34 -37.44 5.38
CA SER A 76 12.54 -37.99 6.56
C SER A 76 11.02 -38.29 6.76
N ASN A 77 10.64 -39.18 7.70
CA ASN A 77 9.34 -39.84 7.59
C ASN A 77 8.26 -39.71 8.68
N ASP A 78 7.00 -39.89 8.28
CA ASP A 78 5.78 -39.92 9.10
C ASP A 78 5.62 -41.21 9.88
N ARG A 79 6.78 -41.81 10.12
CA ARG A 79 7.06 -43.00 10.90
C ARG A 79 8.16 -42.75 11.93
N ASN A 80 8.50 -41.49 12.19
CA ASN A 80 9.36 -41.03 13.27
C ASN A 80 10.85 -41.45 13.12
N SER A 81 11.49 -41.25 11.96
CA SER A 81 12.92 -41.58 11.75
C SER A 81 13.71 -40.54 10.95
N ILE A 82 14.93 -40.14 11.42
CA ILE A 82 15.99 -39.67 10.49
C ILE A 82 16.75 -40.85 9.94
N TYR A 83 17.19 -40.74 8.71
CA TYR A 83 18.06 -41.53 7.83
C TYR A 83 19.29 -40.62 7.50
N ILE A 84 20.25 -40.86 6.62
CA ILE A 84 21.45 -39.98 6.45
C ILE A 84 22.04 -40.37 5.07
N TRP A 85 22.34 -39.54 4.03
CA TRP A 85 23.05 -39.90 2.76
C TRP A 85 24.19 -38.89 2.42
N SER A 86 25.23 -39.13 1.61
CA SER A 86 26.32 -38.14 1.29
C SER A 86 26.24 -37.58 -0.15
N VAL A 87 26.96 -36.51 -0.62
CA VAL A 87 27.02 -36.21 -2.11
C VAL A 87 28.22 -36.63 -2.79
N SER A 88 29.38 -36.36 -2.21
CA SER A 88 30.58 -36.80 -2.90
C SER A 88 30.47 -38.30 -3.13
N ASP A 89 29.71 -38.96 -2.24
CA ASP A 89 29.56 -40.39 -2.14
C ASP A 89 28.13 -40.87 -2.50
N LYS A 90 27.14 -39.97 -2.69
CA LYS A 90 25.72 -40.22 -3.09
C LYS A 90 25.02 -41.39 -2.37
N LYS A 91 25.22 -41.57 -1.05
CA LYS A 91 24.91 -42.83 -0.33
C LYS A 91 24.51 -42.66 1.13
N LEU A 92 23.57 -43.50 1.59
CA LEU A 92 23.07 -43.49 2.97
C LEU A 92 24.17 -43.78 4.03
N VAL A 93 24.50 -42.88 4.97
CA VAL A 93 25.43 -43.12 6.12
C VAL A 93 24.73 -43.48 7.47
N ASN A 94 23.39 -43.37 7.69
CA ASN A 94 22.73 -43.71 8.99
C ASN A 94 21.18 -43.62 9.10
N GLU A 95 20.62 -43.89 10.30
CA GLU A 95 19.24 -43.62 10.78
C GLU A 95 19.17 -43.41 12.34
N LEU A 96 18.20 -42.63 12.87
CA LEU A 96 17.67 -42.61 14.26
C LEU A 96 16.13 -42.68 14.22
N LYS A 97 15.54 -43.10 15.35
CA LYS A 97 14.11 -43.34 15.53
C LYS A 97 13.58 -42.64 16.77
N ILE A 98 12.37 -42.08 16.67
CA ILE A 98 11.91 -41.07 17.62
C ILE A 98 10.73 -41.55 18.39
N ASN A 99 10.96 -41.55 19.70
CA ASN A 99 9.92 -41.71 20.67
C ASN A 99 9.49 -40.29 21.05
N GLY A 100 8.32 -39.89 20.55
CA GLY A 100 7.77 -38.53 20.62
C GLY A 100 6.85 -38.10 19.45
N GLY A 101 7.03 -38.66 18.23
CA GLY A 101 6.09 -38.52 17.08
C GLY A 101 6.53 -37.71 15.83
N ILE A 102 5.66 -37.68 14.80
CA ILE A 102 5.64 -37.02 13.45
C ILE A 102 5.69 -35.44 13.48
N PRO A 103 5.61 -34.57 12.40
CA PRO A 103 5.69 -33.03 12.33
C PRO A 103 4.56 -31.97 12.20
N ARG A 104 4.99 -30.69 12.44
CA ARG A 104 4.87 -29.42 11.60
C ARG A 104 6.05 -28.33 11.43
N VAL A 105 7.11 -28.07 12.29
CA VAL A 105 8.50 -27.39 11.99
C VAL A 105 9.83 -27.73 12.86
N MET A 106 11.12 -27.35 12.49
CA MET A 106 12.54 -27.80 12.92
C MET A 106 13.85 -27.08 12.44
N LYS A 107 14.85 -26.75 13.30
CA LYS A 107 15.57 -25.46 13.15
C LYS A 107 16.81 -25.21 14.06
N LEU A 108 17.86 -24.48 13.69
CA LEU A 108 19.10 -25.19 13.41
C LEU A 108 20.48 -24.55 13.73
N SER A 109 21.28 -24.81 14.77
CA SER A 109 22.07 -23.67 15.34
C SER A 109 23.38 -23.29 14.70
N ALA A 110 23.87 -22.05 14.93
CA ALA A 110 25.09 -21.47 14.33
C ALA A 110 25.84 -22.44 13.43
N ASP A 111 26.50 -23.42 13.97
CA ASP A 111 27.61 -23.95 13.27
C ASP A 111 27.42 -25.36 12.71
N GLY A 112 26.58 -26.26 13.28
CA GLY A 112 26.38 -27.64 12.72
C GLY A 112 26.62 -29.01 13.47
N LYS A 113 26.99 -29.10 14.74
CA LYS A 113 27.31 -30.37 15.43
C LYS A 113 26.12 -31.35 15.76
N MET A 114 24.91 -30.90 16.03
CA MET A 114 23.77 -31.69 16.60
C MET A 114 22.46 -30.94 16.28
N ILE A 115 21.27 -31.48 16.05
CA ILE A 115 20.29 -30.95 15.05
C ILE A 115 18.81 -30.56 15.46
N PHE A 116 18.48 -29.53 16.25
CA PHE A 116 17.16 -29.27 16.94
C PHE A 116 15.80 -29.65 16.31
N VAL A 117 15.21 -30.69 16.89
CA VAL A 117 14.45 -31.65 16.10
C VAL A 117 12.94 -31.67 16.56
N GLY A 118 12.08 -30.69 16.86
CA GLY A 118 10.81 -30.94 17.66
C GLY A 118 9.57 -31.76 17.12
N THR A 119 8.91 -32.67 17.91
CA THR A 119 7.82 -33.78 17.91
C THR A 119 6.26 -33.48 18.01
N HIS A 120 5.38 -33.87 17.03
CA HIS A 120 3.98 -33.34 16.71
C HIS A 120 2.95 -33.19 17.83
N LEU A 121 3.22 -33.80 18.97
CA LEU A 121 2.41 -33.80 20.19
C LEU A 121 2.84 -32.67 21.14
N GLY A 122 3.44 -31.61 20.60
CA GLY A 122 4.05 -30.56 21.39
C GLY A 122 5.23 -31.02 22.27
N MET A 123 6.16 -31.83 21.74
CA MET A 123 7.39 -32.24 22.46
C MET A 123 8.76 -32.02 21.72
N ILE A 124 9.93 -31.93 22.37
CA ILE A 124 11.36 -31.94 21.87
C ILE A 124 12.12 -33.11 22.59
N SER A 125 13.41 -33.41 22.36
CA SER A 125 14.56 -33.68 23.24
C SER A 125 15.84 -33.85 22.36
N VAL A 126 17.04 -33.30 22.61
CA VAL A 126 18.25 -33.22 21.70
C VAL A 126 19.25 -34.41 21.46
N TRP A 127 20.11 -34.42 20.43
CA TRP A 127 20.77 -35.52 19.71
C TRP A 127 21.98 -35.07 18.86
N SER A 128 22.98 -35.92 18.59
CA SER A 128 24.23 -35.52 17.94
C SER A 128 24.32 -36.04 16.51
N ILE A 129 25.09 -35.40 15.63
CA ILE A 129 25.43 -36.04 14.34
C ILE A 129 26.55 -37.05 14.49
N ALA A 130 27.73 -36.59 14.93
CA ALA A 130 28.93 -37.41 14.96
C ALA A 130 28.74 -38.57 15.94
N GLU A 131 27.94 -38.35 16.99
CA GLU A 131 27.68 -39.38 18.00
C GLU A 131 26.32 -40.07 17.79
N GLY A 132 25.36 -39.44 17.09
CA GLY A 132 24.04 -40.03 16.88
C GLY A 132 23.19 -40.21 18.13
N LYS A 133 23.25 -39.30 19.13
CA LYS A 133 22.80 -39.61 20.51
C LYS A 133 22.11 -38.52 21.30
N ARG A 134 21.05 -38.92 22.02
CA ARG A 134 20.13 -38.18 22.95
C ARG A 134 20.42 -38.38 24.45
N ILE A 135 19.75 -37.68 25.42
CA ILE A 135 19.83 -37.93 26.90
C ILE A 135 18.72 -37.32 27.86
N LYS A 136 17.54 -36.82 27.40
CA LYS A 136 16.52 -36.00 28.17
C LYS A 136 15.11 -36.04 27.52
N GLU A 137 14.11 -35.32 28.08
CA GLU A 137 12.65 -35.09 27.73
C GLU A 137 12.10 -33.91 28.68
N TRP A 138 11.06 -33.11 28.37
CA TRP A 138 10.55 -31.73 28.76
C TRP A 138 9.16 -31.58 27.91
N GLN A 139 8.32 -30.52 27.80
CA GLN A 139 7.02 -30.45 26.98
C GLN A 139 6.58 -28.98 26.85
N ALA A 140 5.72 -28.59 25.88
CA ALA A 140 5.14 -27.24 25.93
C ALA A 140 3.90 -26.86 25.16
N HIS A 141 3.67 -27.52 24.03
CA HIS A 141 2.51 -27.24 23.25
C HIS A 141 1.46 -28.25 23.54
N ASP A 142 0.27 -27.68 23.67
CA ASP A 142 -0.95 -28.45 23.76
C ASP A 142 -1.38 -28.87 22.33
N GLY A 143 -0.62 -28.45 21.29
CA GLY A 143 -0.83 -28.77 19.89
C GLY A 143 0.44 -28.84 19.04
N ALA A 144 0.26 -28.71 17.73
CA ALA A 144 1.35 -28.74 16.76
C ALA A 144 2.08 -27.39 16.66
N ILE A 145 3.18 -27.33 15.90
CA ILE A 145 4.04 -26.13 15.83
C ILE A 145 4.58 -25.90 14.43
N ASN A 146 4.65 -24.65 13.98
CA ASN A 146 4.33 -24.30 12.58
C ASN A 146 5.39 -23.51 11.80
N ASP A 147 5.90 -22.38 12.29
CA ASP A 147 7.21 -21.82 11.88
C ASP A 147 7.83 -20.96 12.96
N MET A 148 9.00 -20.33 12.77
CA MET A 148 10.07 -20.63 13.72
C MET A 148 11.32 -19.73 13.23
N LEU A 149 12.06 -18.85 14.00
CA LEU A 149 13.40 -18.13 13.68
C LEU A 149 14.51 -17.74 14.75
N PHE A 150 15.78 -18.21 14.75
CA PHE A 150 16.77 -17.68 15.75
C PHE A 150 17.31 -16.32 15.40
N SER A 151 17.94 -15.76 16.40
CA SER A 151 18.57 -14.50 16.43
C SER A 151 20.05 -14.50 16.08
N SER A 152 20.56 -13.36 15.59
CA SER A 152 21.96 -12.99 15.33
C SER A 152 22.97 -13.18 16.47
N ASP A 153 23.44 -12.28 17.39
CA ASP A 153 24.40 -12.49 18.59
C ASP A 153 24.22 -13.74 19.49
N GLN A 154 23.37 -14.62 18.99
CA GLN A 154 23.13 -15.99 19.15
C GLN A 154 23.10 -16.43 20.62
N LYS A 155 21.92 -16.17 21.16
CA LYS A 155 21.52 -16.17 22.53
C LYS A 155 19.97 -16.35 22.69
N TYR A 156 19.12 -16.70 21.68
CA TYR A 156 17.61 -16.93 21.54
C TYR A 156 16.90 -18.05 22.35
N LEU A 157 15.52 -18.16 22.43
CA LEU A 157 14.55 -19.25 22.11
C LEU A 157 13.06 -18.89 22.09
N VAL A 158 12.38 -19.10 20.95
CA VAL A 158 11.24 -18.45 20.29
C VAL A 158 10.53 -19.51 19.30
N SER A 159 9.33 -19.49 18.66
CA SER A 159 8.58 -20.36 17.62
C SER A 159 7.05 -20.20 17.45
N ALA A 160 6.42 -20.24 16.30
CA ALA A 160 4.96 -20.41 16.13
C ALA A 160 4.41 -21.83 16.32
N GLY A 161 3.09 -21.92 16.55
CA GLY A 161 2.32 -23.15 16.47
C GLY A 161 0.81 -23.05 16.42
N ALA A 162 0.17 -24.22 16.53
CA ALA A 162 -1.20 -24.55 16.12
C ALA A 162 -2.23 -24.52 17.26
N ASP A 163 -1.79 -24.55 18.50
CA ASP A 163 -2.61 -24.34 19.69
C ASP A 163 -2.71 -22.87 20.08
N SER A 164 -2.38 -21.94 19.18
CA SER A 164 -2.87 -20.57 19.25
C SER A 164 -2.81 -19.93 20.66
N LYS A 165 -1.74 -20.04 21.46
CA LYS A 165 -1.34 -18.87 22.32
C LYS A 165 -0.18 -18.06 21.49
N THR A 166 2.44 -17.71 21.95
CA THR A 166 3.82 -17.57 21.48
C THR A 166 4.59 -17.59 22.88
N VAL A 167 5.75 -18.14 23.26
CA VAL A 167 6.64 -17.95 24.45
C VAL A 167 7.91 -17.19 24.00
N VAL A 168 8.97 -17.17 24.80
CA VAL A 168 10.42 -17.19 24.52
C VAL A 168 11.05 -17.99 25.70
N TRP A 169 12.36 -18.29 25.94
CA TRP A 169 12.85 -19.46 26.81
C TRP A 169 14.07 -19.44 28.09
N SER A 170 15.30 -20.14 28.45
CA SER A 170 16.67 -19.80 29.16
C SER A 170 17.96 -20.88 29.26
N TRP A 171 19.32 -20.75 28.85
CA TRP A 171 20.49 -21.82 28.99
C TRP A 171 22.05 -21.80 29.28
N PRO A 172 22.74 -23.01 29.32
CA PRO A 172 22.48 -24.32 30.69
C PRO A 172 21.48 -24.15 31.82
N ALA A 173 20.18 -24.01 31.45
CA ALA A 173 19.14 -24.33 32.42
C ALA A 173 17.71 -24.73 32.00
N SER A 174 17.10 -24.26 30.93
CA SER A 174 15.73 -24.58 30.52
C SER A 174 14.51 -23.96 31.26
N LYS A 175 14.21 -22.66 31.19
CA LYS A 175 13.01 -22.10 31.92
C LYS A 175 12.49 -20.72 31.50
N LEU A 176 11.18 -20.43 31.72
CA LEU A 176 10.36 -19.24 31.31
C LEU A 176 11.08 -17.83 31.18
N VAL A 177 10.71 -16.79 30.31
CA VAL A 177 11.13 -15.30 29.98
C VAL A 177 10.22 -13.99 30.09
N TYR A 178 8.96 -13.88 29.63
CA TYR A 178 8.04 -12.69 29.60
C TYR A 178 6.58 -12.68 30.17
N ASN A 179 5.44 -13.00 29.53
CA ASN A 179 4.99 -13.61 28.25
C ASN A 179 4.24 -12.58 27.36
N LEU A 180 3.89 -12.87 26.08
CA LEU A 180 3.10 -11.95 25.22
C LEU A 180 1.76 -12.38 24.50
N ASN A 181 0.53 -12.48 24.99
CA ASN A 181 -0.65 -12.81 24.22
C ASN A 181 -1.11 -11.55 23.40
N ASP A 182 -1.94 -11.75 22.37
CA ASP A 182 -2.39 -10.91 21.23
C ASP A 182 -3.14 -11.39 19.90
N ASN A 183 -2.70 -12.43 19.14
CA ASN A 183 -3.33 -13.06 17.94
C ASN A 183 -4.71 -13.78 18.16
N GLN A 184 -5.22 -14.52 17.16
CA GLN A 184 -6.53 -15.18 17.06
C GLN A 184 -6.50 -16.32 15.99
N GLY A 185 -5.62 -17.31 16.13
CA GLY A 185 -5.41 -18.31 15.08
C GLY A 185 -4.08 -19.04 15.20
N GLU A 186 -3.86 -20.07 14.39
CA GLU A 186 -2.55 -20.71 14.39
C GLU A 186 -1.51 -19.71 13.86
N VAL A 187 -0.30 -19.75 14.39
CA VAL A 187 0.79 -18.95 13.85
C VAL A 187 1.54 -19.79 12.84
N ASN A 188 1.94 -19.21 11.70
CA ASN A 188 2.51 -19.96 10.58
C ASN A 188 3.92 -19.59 10.17
N LEU A 189 4.35 -18.33 10.29
CA LEU A 189 5.55 -17.86 9.58
C LEU A 189 6.16 -16.62 10.15
N ILE A 190 7.47 -16.45 9.88
CA ILE A 190 8.43 -15.92 10.84
C ILE A 190 9.77 -15.57 10.16
N THR A 191 10.38 -14.41 10.42
CA THR A 191 11.55 -13.89 9.69
C THR A 191 12.25 -12.70 10.39
N ALA A 192 13.37 -12.19 9.87
CA ALA A 192 14.32 -11.34 10.61
C ALA A 192 14.46 -9.96 9.96
N SER A 193 14.89 -8.95 10.72
CA SER A 193 15.39 -7.70 10.13
C SER A 193 16.86 -7.74 9.73
N ALA A 194 17.23 -6.85 8.81
CA ALA A 194 18.58 -6.71 8.25
C ALA A 194 19.65 -6.30 9.29
N ASP A 195 19.35 -5.30 10.10
CA ASP A 195 20.15 -4.81 11.23
C ASP A 195 19.91 -5.56 12.54
N GLY A 196 19.05 -6.56 12.43
CA GLY A 196 18.70 -7.56 13.38
C GLY A 196 18.08 -7.13 14.70
N LYS A 197 18.01 -5.84 15.08
CA LYS A 197 17.33 -5.50 16.34
C LYS A 197 15.79 -5.61 16.27
N ARG A 198 15.20 -6.31 15.29
CA ARG A 198 13.78 -6.65 15.33
C ARG A 198 13.44 -7.88 14.34
N PHE A 199 12.29 -8.61 14.37
CA PHE A 199 11.93 -9.87 13.60
C PHE A 199 11.13 -9.66 12.27
N ILE A 200 10.04 -10.43 11.93
CA ILE A 200 8.73 -10.26 11.17
C ILE A 200 7.91 -11.62 11.16
N THR A 201 6.57 -11.69 10.94
CA THR A 201 5.66 -12.87 11.09
C THR A 201 4.34 -12.84 10.33
N ALA A 202 3.65 -14.00 10.28
CA ALA A 202 2.28 -14.19 9.85
C ALA A 202 1.55 -15.29 10.64
N SER A 203 0.22 -15.18 10.73
CA SER A 203 -0.70 -16.10 11.41
C SER A 203 -2.08 -16.07 10.73
N TYR A 204 -2.99 -16.95 11.16
CA TYR A 204 -4.19 -17.34 10.41
C TYR A 204 -5.33 -16.28 10.32
N ASP A 205 -5.31 -15.15 11.04
CA ASP A 205 -6.32 -14.08 10.89
C ASP A 205 -6.09 -13.15 9.68
N ASN A 206 -4.98 -13.32 8.96
CA ASN A 206 -4.57 -12.53 7.78
C ASN A 206 -3.69 -11.30 7.96
N ALA A 207 -3.32 -10.85 9.16
CA ALA A 207 -2.36 -9.74 9.25
C ALA A 207 -0.88 -10.17 9.26
N ILE A 208 -0.05 -9.20 8.91
CA ILE A 208 1.41 -9.31 8.87
C ILE A 208 1.99 -8.56 9.98
N ARG A 209 3.02 -9.21 10.47
CA ARG A 209 3.25 -9.07 11.83
C ARG A 209 4.69 -8.80 12.12
N VAL A 210 5.01 -7.54 12.29
CA VAL A 210 6.21 -6.97 12.90
C VAL A 210 5.87 -6.85 14.40
N TRP A 211 6.54 -7.32 15.48
CA TRP A 211 6.17 -7.27 16.94
C TRP A 211 7.10 -6.56 18.00
N SER A 212 7.82 -7.14 18.95
CA SER A 212 9.03 -6.50 19.57
C SER A 212 9.85 -7.61 20.10
N TYR A 213 11.16 -7.48 20.24
CA TYR A 213 11.78 -8.64 20.83
C TYR A 213 13.04 -8.57 21.59
N TYR A 214 13.77 -7.45 21.73
CA TYR A 214 14.70 -7.33 22.86
C TYR A 214 13.94 -7.78 24.09
N ASP A 215 12.63 -7.72 23.97
CA ASP A 215 11.68 -7.45 24.86
C ASP A 215 10.50 -8.51 24.92
N GLY A 216 9.84 -8.79 26.13
CA GLY A 216 8.40 -8.67 26.78
C GLY A 216 7.33 -7.30 27.03
N LYS A 217 6.53 -6.33 26.24
CA LYS A 217 5.76 -5.83 24.86
C LYS A 217 6.26 -5.29 23.42
N ARG A 218 5.44 -5.60 22.38
CA ARG A 218 5.36 -5.42 20.88
C ARG A 218 5.38 -3.93 20.29
N LYS A 219 5.63 -3.51 18.96
CA LYS A 219 5.56 -2.18 18.03
C LYS A 219 4.94 -1.70 16.43
N THR A 220 4.29 -2.39 15.36
CA THR A 220 3.72 -2.24 13.91
C THR A 220 2.97 -3.52 13.17
N VAL A 221 1.61 -3.80 13.13
CA VAL A 221 0.82 -4.75 12.25
C VAL A 221 0.55 -4.12 10.91
N MET A 222 0.78 -4.82 9.81
CA MET A 222 0.03 -4.54 8.58
C MET A 222 -1.17 -5.48 8.44
N SER A 223 -2.36 -4.95 8.62
CA SER A 223 -3.61 -5.61 8.19
C SER A 223 -3.98 -5.09 6.81
N GLY A 224 -4.86 -5.79 6.13
CA GLY A 224 -5.35 -5.41 4.81
C GLY A 224 -5.35 -6.58 3.82
N HIS A 225 -4.57 -7.64 4.07
CA HIS A 225 -4.78 -8.90 3.37
C HIS A 225 -6.06 -9.57 3.86
N SER A 226 -6.81 -10.18 2.92
CA SER A 226 -8.12 -10.78 3.20
C SER A 226 -8.09 -12.29 3.44
N PHE A 227 -6.91 -12.92 3.32
CA PHE A 227 -6.64 -14.31 3.70
C PHE A 227 -5.22 -14.45 4.26
N TRP A 228 -4.89 -15.60 4.86
CA TRP A 228 -3.73 -15.71 5.74
C TRP A 228 -2.42 -15.35 5.05
N VAL A 229 -1.46 -14.85 5.81
CA VAL A 229 -0.18 -14.41 5.27
C VAL A 229 0.79 -15.60 5.32
N ASN A 230 1.48 -15.84 4.21
CA ASN A 230 2.43 -16.94 4.06
C ASN A 230 3.88 -16.50 4.26
N ASN A 231 4.19 -15.20 4.19
CA ASN A 231 5.57 -14.75 4.39
C ASN A 231 5.68 -13.24 4.54
N VAL A 232 6.85 -12.85 5.05
CA VAL A 232 7.25 -11.46 5.19
C VAL A 232 8.76 -11.33 5.01
N SER A 233 9.22 -10.16 4.55
CA SER A 233 10.64 -9.80 4.51
C SER A 233 10.85 -8.29 4.67
N TYR A 234 12.05 -7.91 5.11
CA TYR A 234 12.53 -6.53 5.07
C TYR A 234 13.36 -6.23 3.84
N ASP A 235 13.42 -4.94 3.51
CA ASP A 235 14.47 -4.39 2.66
C ASP A 235 15.78 -4.22 3.45
N SER A 236 16.88 -4.08 2.73
CA SER A 236 18.22 -3.95 3.34
C SER A 236 18.37 -2.71 4.22
N THR A 237 17.58 -1.66 3.98
CA THR A 237 17.59 -0.43 4.75
C THR A 237 16.63 -0.45 5.94
N GLY A 238 15.90 -1.56 6.17
CA GLY A 238 14.92 -1.67 7.25
C GLY A 238 13.99 -0.45 7.30
N SER A 239 13.55 0.00 6.13
CA SER A 239 12.60 1.09 5.95
C SER A 239 11.33 0.64 5.22
N GLN A 240 11.30 -0.60 4.70
CA GLN A 240 10.18 -1.17 3.97
C GLN A 240 9.99 -2.67 4.22
N ILE A 241 8.73 -3.09 4.30
CA ILE A 241 8.26 -4.47 4.44
C ILE A 241 7.77 -4.96 3.11
N VAL A 242 7.90 -6.25 2.85
CA VAL A 242 7.09 -6.91 1.85
C VAL A 242 6.45 -8.17 2.41
N THR A 243 5.23 -8.45 1.99
CA THR A 243 4.35 -9.51 2.50
C THR A 243 3.80 -10.35 1.36
N ALA A 244 3.38 -11.58 1.67
CA ALA A 244 2.72 -12.48 0.73
C ALA A 244 1.56 -13.20 1.41
N SER A 245 0.43 -13.35 0.73
CA SER A 245 -0.81 -13.88 1.32
C SER A 245 -1.64 -14.73 0.37
N ASN A 246 -2.46 -15.58 0.98
CA ASN A 246 -3.58 -16.29 0.37
C ASN A 246 -4.62 -15.40 -0.34
N ASP A 247 -4.59 -14.07 -0.19
CA ASP A 247 -5.47 -13.17 -0.95
C ASP A 247 -5.01 -12.92 -2.39
N ASN A 248 -4.06 -13.73 -2.86
CA ASN A 248 -3.42 -13.66 -4.17
C ASN A 248 -2.63 -12.35 -4.38
N THR A 249 -2.29 -11.63 -3.31
CA THR A 249 -1.45 -10.43 -3.37
C THR A 249 -0.17 -10.59 -2.54
N ALA A 250 0.86 -9.89 -3.00
CA ALA A 250 1.92 -9.41 -2.14
C ALA A 250 1.73 -7.92 -1.88
N ARG A 251 2.25 -7.40 -0.77
CA ARG A 251 2.15 -5.96 -0.47
C ARG A 251 3.48 -5.42 0.02
N ILE A 252 3.80 -4.20 -0.41
CA ILE A 252 4.96 -3.43 0.01
C ILE A 252 4.49 -2.38 1.00
N TRP A 253 5.15 -2.27 2.14
CA TRP A 253 4.79 -1.34 3.20
C TRP A 253 6.04 -0.57 3.64
N THR A 254 5.87 0.53 4.37
CA THR A 254 6.98 1.12 5.13
C THR A 254 7.33 0.24 6.33
N ALA A 255 8.49 0.47 6.90
CA ALA A 255 8.90 -0.05 8.20
C ALA A 255 7.80 0.16 9.24
N GLU A 256 7.24 1.37 9.30
CA GLU A 256 6.13 1.77 10.16
C GLU A 256 4.79 1.09 9.84
N GLY A 257 4.71 0.30 8.76
CA GLY A 257 3.56 -0.54 8.39
C GLY A 257 2.52 0.16 7.51
N VAL A 258 2.86 1.32 6.93
CA VAL A 258 2.01 2.02 5.96
C VAL A 258 2.07 1.29 4.62
N LEU A 259 0.93 0.85 4.09
CA LEU A 259 0.84 0.22 2.77
C LEU A 259 1.33 1.22 1.71
N LYS A 260 2.44 0.88 1.04
CA LYS A 260 2.95 1.64 -0.11
C LYS A 260 2.34 1.17 -1.41
N GLN A 261 2.20 -0.16 -1.57
CA GLN A 261 1.82 -0.75 -2.83
C GLN A 261 1.20 -2.14 -2.62
N THR A 262 0.12 -2.44 -3.32
CA THR A 262 -0.36 -3.82 -3.47
C THR A 262 0.05 -4.36 -4.83
N LEU A 263 0.70 -5.52 -4.81
CA LEU A 263 1.20 -6.25 -5.97
C LEU A 263 0.13 -7.27 -6.38
N LYS A 264 -0.84 -6.80 -7.18
CA LYS A 264 -1.95 -7.60 -7.71
C LYS A 264 -1.54 -8.19 -9.07
N GLY A 265 -1.66 -9.50 -9.24
CA GLY A 265 -1.29 -10.19 -10.49
C GLY A 265 -0.96 -11.67 -10.34
N HIS A 266 -0.81 -12.18 -9.11
CA HIS A 266 -0.93 -13.62 -8.86
C HIS A 266 -2.41 -14.05 -8.90
N THR A 267 -2.66 -15.31 -9.24
CA THR A 267 -4.03 -15.87 -9.40
C THR A 267 -4.43 -16.87 -8.31
N ASP A 268 -3.49 -17.21 -7.43
CA ASP A 268 -3.66 -18.07 -6.26
C ASP A 268 -2.67 -17.59 -5.16
N TRP A 269 -2.70 -18.20 -3.98
CA TRP A 269 -2.05 -17.76 -2.76
C TRP A 269 -0.58 -17.38 -2.95
N VAL A 270 -0.16 -16.18 -2.55
CA VAL A 270 1.24 -15.78 -2.60
C VAL A 270 1.94 -16.32 -1.36
N ASN A 271 2.95 -17.17 -1.57
CA ASN A 271 3.68 -17.87 -0.53
C ASN A 271 4.86 -17.08 0.04
N THR A 272 5.69 -16.44 -0.79
CA THR A 272 6.76 -15.52 -0.31
C THR A 272 6.79 -14.18 -0.98
N ALA A 273 7.38 -13.20 -0.28
CA ALA A 273 7.83 -11.96 -0.87
C ALA A 273 9.13 -11.47 -0.19
N VAL A 274 10.11 -11.05 -1.01
CA VAL A 274 11.41 -10.52 -0.53
C VAL A 274 11.84 -9.31 -1.37
N PHE A 275 12.66 -8.43 -0.80
CA PHE A 275 13.26 -7.31 -1.55
C PHE A 275 14.61 -7.65 -2.16
N SER A 276 14.96 -6.97 -3.25
CA SER A 276 16.34 -6.87 -3.70
C SER A 276 17.19 -6.10 -2.68
N LYS A 277 18.49 -6.40 -2.64
CA LYS A 277 19.44 -5.75 -1.72
C LYS A 277 19.54 -4.23 -1.89
N ASP A 278 19.17 -3.69 -3.05
CA ASP A 278 19.12 -2.24 -3.33
C ASP A 278 17.72 -1.62 -3.11
N GLY A 279 16.74 -2.39 -2.62
CA GLY A 279 15.39 -1.93 -2.29
C GLY A 279 14.53 -1.54 -3.50
N LYS A 280 14.98 -1.79 -4.73
CA LYS A 280 14.29 -1.38 -5.97
C LYS A 280 13.29 -2.40 -6.50
N TYR A 281 13.48 -3.67 -6.18
CA TYR A 281 12.64 -4.76 -6.66
C TYR A 281 12.08 -5.57 -5.50
N VAL A 282 10.90 -6.15 -5.72
CA VAL A 282 10.34 -7.22 -4.91
C VAL A 282 10.25 -8.48 -5.76
N LEU A 283 10.47 -9.62 -5.14
CA LEU A 283 10.31 -10.95 -5.72
C LEU A 283 9.28 -11.71 -4.90
N THR A 284 8.27 -12.27 -5.55
CA THR A 284 7.21 -13.06 -4.92
C THR A 284 7.21 -14.51 -5.41
N SER A 285 6.56 -15.40 -4.68
CA SER A 285 6.28 -16.81 -5.08
C SER A 285 4.83 -17.16 -4.75
N SER A 286 4.15 -18.04 -5.49
CA SER A 286 2.71 -18.29 -5.33
C SER A 286 2.24 -19.71 -5.70
N ASN A 287 1.06 -20.08 -5.17
CA ASN A 287 0.25 -21.23 -5.55
C ASN A 287 -0.16 -21.27 -7.01
N ASP A 288 -0.12 -20.15 -7.73
CA ASP A 288 -0.33 -20.13 -9.17
C ASP A 288 0.84 -20.70 -9.98
N ARG A 289 1.80 -21.33 -9.28
CA ARG A 289 3.02 -21.97 -9.81
C ARG A 289 4.01 -20.98 -10.40
N THR A 290 3.84 -19.68 -10.14
CA THR A 290 4.77 -18.66 -10.58
C THR A 290 5.49 -18.00 -9.42
N ALA A 291 6.65 -17.43 -9.74
CA ALA A 291 7.22 -16.32 -9.00
C ALA A 291 7.12 -15.06 -9.87
N LYS A 292 7.07 -13.88 -9.26
CA LYS A 292 6.99 -12.60 -10.00
C LYS A 292 8.00 -11.60 -9.47
N LEU A 293 8.63 -10.85 -10.38
CA LEU A 293 9.48 -9.70 -10.07
C LEU A 293 8.68 -8.42 -10.26
N TRP A 294 8.74 -7.54 -9.28
CA TRP A 294 7.97 -6.31 -9.21
C TRP A 294 8.89 -5.11 -9.00
N GLN A 295 8.52 -3.98 -9.56
CA GLN A 295 9.18 -2.70 -9.35
C GLN A 295 8.64 -2.03 -8.08
N VAL A 296 9.51 -1.68 -7.12
CA VAL A 296 9.07 -1.13 -5.81
C VAL A 296 8.51 0.30 -5.91
N SER A 297 8.88 1.06 -6.95
CA SER A 297 8.49 2.47 -7.09
C SER A 297 7.04 2.69 -7.53
N ASP A 298 6.41 1.71 -8.17
CA ASP A 298 5.08 1.81 -8.78
C ASP A 298 4.27 0.50 -8.72
N GLY A 299 4.86 -0.60 -8.25
CA GLY A 299 4.23 -1.92 -8.15
C GLY A 299 4.02 -2.64 -9.47
N SER A 300 4.59 -2.17 -10.57
CA SER A 300 4.46 -2.84 -11.86
C SER A 300 5.11 -4.23 -11.84
N GLU A 301 4.44 -5.21 -12.44
CA GLU A 301 5.05 -6.52 -12.70
C GLU A 301 6.08 -6.37 -13.83
N LEU A 302 7.34 -6.69 -13.53
CA LEU A 302 8.44 -6.64 -14.51
C LEU A 302 8.60 -7.98 -15.24
N LYS A 303 8.44 -9.09 -14.51
CA LYS A 303 8.58 -10.47 -15.01
C LYS A 303 7.73 -11.45 -14.20
N THR A 304 7.10 -12.39 -14.89
CA THR A 304 6.68 -13.67 -14.32
C THR A 304 7.74 -14.74 -14.63
N PHE A 305 8.17 -15.48 -13.61
CA PHE A 305 8.96 -16.71 -13.72
C PHE A 305 7.98 -17.88 -13.65
N ASN A 306 7.66 -18.46 -14.80
CA ASN A 306 6.79 -19.63 -14.94
C ASN A 306 7.61 -20.83 -15.39
N GLY A 307 7.29 -22.02 -14.89
CA GLY A 307 8.04 -23.25 -15.11
C GLY A 307 8.13 -24.16 -13.88
N HIS A 308 7.30 -23.92 -12.86
CA HIS A 308 7.04 -24.87 -11.79
C HIS A 308 5.74 -25.63 -12.02
N ASP A 309 5.67 -26.91 -11.65
CA ASP A 309 4.51 -27.78 -11.92
C ASP A 309 3.49 -27.85 -10.76
N ASP A 310 3.84 -27.27 -9.61
CA ASP A 310 3.04 -27.11 -8.40
C ASP A 310 3.40 -25.75 -7.78
N TRP A 311 2.79 -25.41 -6.66
CA TRP A 311 2.93 -24.10 -6.03
C TRP A 311 4.36 -23.72 -5.67
N VAL A 312 4.72 -22.45 -5.79
CA VAL A 312 6.05 -21.93 -5.44
C VAL A 312 6.04 -21.46 -3.98
N THR A 313 6.54 -22.27 -3.04
CA THR A 313 6.67 -21.96 -1.59
C THR A 313 7.72 -20.94 -1.18
N SER A 314 8.76 -20.66 -1.98
CA SER A 314 9.64 -19.53 -1.70
C SER A 314 10.27 -18.90 -2.95
N ALA A 315 10.95 -17.78 -2.78
CA ALA A 315 11.80 -17.16 -3.78
C ALA A 315 12.77 -16.18 -3.09
N ASP A 316 14.03 -16.12 -3.53
CA ASP A 316 15.11 -15.33 -2.93
C ASP A 316 16.03 -14.69 -4.00
N PHE A 317 16.78 -13.64 -3.64
CA PHE A 317 17.75 -12.95 -4.51
C PHE A 317 19.20 -13.38 -4.25
N SER A 318 20.03 -13.41 -5.31
CA SER A 318 21.48 -13.51 -5.17
C SER A 318 22.10 -12.26 -4.46
N PRO A 319 23.34 -12.29 -3.93
CA PRO A 319 23.88 -11.21 -3.09
C PRO A 319 24.27 -9.96 -3.88
N ASP A 320 24.59 -10.20 -5.15
CA ASP A 320 24.78 -9.25 -6.23
C ASP A 320 23.44 -8.90 -6.91
N GLY A 321 22.35 -9.60 -6.52
CA GLY A 321 20.97 -9.38 -6.97
C GLY A 321 20.67 -9.84 -8.40
N ASN A 322 21.64 -10.35 -9.16
CA ASN A 322 21.51 -10.63 -10.60
C ASN A 322 20.66 -11.87 -10.93
N TYR A 323 20.58 -12.80 -9.98
CA TYR A 323 19.84 -14.05 -10.14
C TYR A 323 18.69 -14.10 -9.15
N ILE A 324 17.59 -14.65 -9.64
CA ILE A 324 16.45 -15.04 -8.84
C ILE A 324 16.57 -16.51 -8.55
N LEU A 325 16.12 -16.87 -7.38
CA LEU A 325 15.79 -18.23 -7.06
C LEU A 325 14.31 -18.33 -6.77
N THR A 326 13.66 -19.36 -7.28
CA THR A 326 12.31 -19.76 -6.91
C THR A 326 12.32 -21.14 -6.35
N ALA A 327 11.15 -21.57 -5.89
CA ALA A 327 11.09 -22.59 -4.90
C ALA A 327 9.73 -23.29 -4.80
N SER A 328 9.43 -24.32 -5.64
CA SER A 328 8.17 -25.09 -5.70
C SER A 328 8.11 -26.56 -5.24
N PRO A 329 7.05 -26.86 -4.49
CA PRO A 329 6.33 -28.11 -4.52
C PRO A 329 6.06 -29.00 -5.75
N ASP A 330 6.66 -28.79 -6.91
CA ASP A 330 6.72 -29.75 -8.03
C ASP A 330 7.89 -30.73 -7.94
N ASN A 331 8.65 -30.54 -6.88
CA ASN A 331 10.01 -30.94 -6.75
C ASN A 331 11.01 -30.25 -7.62
N THR A 332 10.97 -28.94 -7.46
CA THR A 332 12.01 -28.06 -7.87
C THR A 332 12.00 -26.74 -7.12
N ALA A 333 13.15 -26.21 -6.74
CA ALA A 333 13.39 -24.78 -6.80
C ALA A 333 13.76 -24.38 -8.22
N LYS A 334 14.37 -23.24 -8.52
CA LYS A 334 14.94 -22.97 -9.86
C LYS A 334 15.76 -21.68 -9.79
N ILE A 335 16.90 -21.58 -10.47
CA ILE A 335 17.59 -20.30 -10.64
C ILE A 335 17.25 -19.67 -11.99
N TRP A 336 17.02 -18.37 -11.99
CA TRP A 336 16.61 -17.58 -13.15
C TRP A 336 17.49 -16.34 -13.26
N LEU A 337 17.69 -15.87 -14.48
CA LEU A 337 18.32 -14.57 -14.71
C LEU A 337 17.28 -13.48 -14.45
N ARG A 338 17.51 -12.62 -13.46
CA ARG A 338 16.53 -11.58 -13.05
C ARG A 338 16.12 -10.68 -14.21
N THR A 339 17.05 -10.33 -15.09
CA THR A 339 16.87 -9.26 -16.10
C THR A 339 15.87 -9.60 -17.19
N ASN A 340 15.77 -10.87 -17.61
CA ASN A 340 14.90 -11.29 -18.71
C ASN A 340 13.92 -12.41 -18.34
N GLY A 341 13.93 -12.90 -17.10
CA GLY A 341 13.07 -14.00 -16.68
C GLY A 341 13.49 -15.36 -17.25
N LYS A 342 14.62 -15.44 -17.99
CA LYS A 342 15.12 -16.70 -18.51
C LYS A 342 15.31 -17.62 -17.32
N LEU A 343 14.58 -18.73 -17.34
CA LEU A 343 14.95 -19.87 -16.54
C LEU A 343 16.36 -20.22 -17.01
N LEU A 344 17.31 -19.86 -16.17
CA LEU A 344 18.62 -20.38 -16.30
C LEU A 344 18.41 -21.87 -16.08
N PHE A 345 17.88 -22.27 -14.91
CA PHE A 345 18.35 -23.49 -14.27
C PHE A 345 17.38 -24.21 -13.32
N ASP A 346 16.77 -25.27 -13.85
CA ASP A 346 16.20 -26.42 -13.14
C ASP A 346 17.17 -27.61 -13.02
N LEU A 347 16.84 -28.57 -12.21
CA LEU A 347 17.66 -29.65 -11.66
C LEU A 347 16.65 -30.40 -10.78
N ARG A 348 16.52 -31.72 -10.60
CA ARG A 348 15.23 -32.23 -9.99
C ARG A 348 15.40 -33.26 -8.87
N GLY A 349 14.62 -33.20 -7.75
CA GLY A 349 14.80 -34.09 -6.58
C GLY A 349 15.42 -33.88 -5.17
N HIS A 350 14.84 -34.58 -4.23
CA HIS A 350 15.15 -35.00 -2.86
C HIS A 350 14.06 -36.07 -2.64
N ASN A 351 13.78 -36.58 -1.46
CA ASN A 351 12.73 -37.60 -1.24
C ASN A 351 11.34 -37.00 -1.20
N ASP A 352 10.93 -36.40 -0.05
CA ASP A 352 9.54 -36.30 0.50
C ASP A 352 8.56 -35.05 0.40
N TRP A 353 8.95 -33.80 0.70
CA TRP A 353 8.14 -32.51 0.60
C TRP A 353 9.22 -31.27 0.71
N ILE A 354 9.19 -29.87 0.80
CA ILE A 354 10.50 -28.98 0.80
C ILE A 354 11.02 -27.71 1.75
N THR A 355 10.63 -27.17 2.94
CA THR A 355 10.68 -25.66 3.38
C THR A 355 11.57 -24.53 2.84
N ASN A 356 12.89 -24.46 3.10
CA ASN A 356 13.58 -23.15 3.25
C ASN A 356 14.89 -22.88 2.46
N ALA A 357 14.79 -22.14 1.37
CA ALA A 357 15.86 -21.65 0.51
C ALA A 357 16.60 -20.46 1.12
N SER A 358 17.95 -20.37 1.08
CA SER A 358 18.57 -19.08 1.46
C SER A 358 19.96 -18.82 0.93
N TYR A 359 20.16 -17.85 0.06
CA TYR A 359 21.45 -17.48 -0.53
C TYR A 359 22.50 -17.13 0.60
N SER A 360 23.82 -17.54 0.65
CA SER A 360 24.72 -17.05 1.78
C SER A 360 25.12 -15.57 1.83
N SER A 361 26.39 -15.24 2.00
CA SER A 361 26.94 -13.90 1.94
C SER A 361 27.86 -13.74 0.72
N ASP A 362 28.64 -14.75 0.31
CA ASP A 362 29.78 -14.60 -0.62
C ASP A 362 29.55 -14.98 -2.09
N GLY A 363 28.31 -15.16 -2.55
CA GLY A 363 28.06 -15.29 -4.01
C GLY A 363 28.26 -16.67 -4.60
N LYS A 364 28.92 -17.61 -3.88
CA LYS A 364 29.18 -18.99 -4.34
C LYS A 364 27.86 -19.85 -4.23
N TRP A 365 27.56 -21.00 -3.61
CA TRP A 365 26.27 -21.81 -3.48
C TRP A 365 24.95 -21.23 -2.72
N VAL A 366 23.60 -21.38 -2.92
CA VAL A 366 22.47 -20.65 -2.09
C VAL A 366 21.59 -21.65 -1.33
N LEU A 367 21.24 -21.68 0.06
CA LEU A 367 20.78 -22.71 1.20
C LEU A 367 19.53 -23.72 1.36
N THR A 368 19.66 -25.08 1.33
CA THR A 368 18.49 -26.04 1.28
C THR A 368 17.85 -26.35 2.62
N SER A 369 16.72 -27.04 2.55
CA SER A 369 15.67 -27.36 3.47
C SER A 369 14.59 -28.17 2.70
N SER A 370 14.02 -29.31 3.15
CA SER A 370 13.05 -30.26 2.51
C SER A 370 12.74 -31.67 3.07
N ILE A 371 11.57 -32.29 2.98
CA ILE A 371 11.17 -33.30 3.95
C ILE A 371 11.87 -34.58 4.02
N ASP A 372 12.82 -34.67 4.99
CA ASP A 372 14.25 -34.82 4.75
C ASP A 372 15.00 -35.23 6.15
N ASN A 373 15.91 -36.16 6.68
CA ASN A 373 16.99 -37.28 6.45
C ASN A 373 18.37 -37.43 5.57
N SER A 374 18.92 -37.12 4.31
CA SER A 374 18.96 -36.26 3.01
C SER A 374 19.08 -34.59 2.70
N VAL A 375 19.77 -33.67 3.44
CA VAL A 375 19.96 -32.16 3.61
C VAL A 375 21.04 -31.47 2.77
N ARG A 376 20.80 -30.39 2.02
CA ARG A 376 21.55 -30.13 0.72
C ARG A 376 23.52 -27.94 -0.01
N ILE A 377 24.60 -28.07 -0.88
CA ILE A 377 25.72 -27.31 -1.31
C ILE A 377 26.25 -27.86 -2.63
N TRP A 378 26.85 -26.96 -3.42
CA TRP A 378 26.71 -26.80 -4.87
C TRP A 378 27.68 -25.71 -5.41
N ASP A 379 27.46 -25.13 -6.60
CA ASP A 379 28.05 -23.86 -7.13
C ASP A 379 27.43 -23.33 -8.46
N ALA A 380 26.46 -22.39 -8.49
CA ALA A 380 25.93 -21.64 -9.70
C ALA A 380 26.86 -20.64 -10.32
N THR A 381 28.03 -21.18 -10.57
CA THR A 381 28.62 -21.01 -11.87
C THR A 381 28.62 -22.30 -12.68
N THR A 382 28.05 -23.44 -12.21
CA THR A 382 28.15 -24.74 -12.93
C THR A 382 27.00 -25.74 -12.91
N GLY A 383 26.22 -25.88 -11.84
CA GLY A 383 25.07 -26.78 -11.76
C GLY A 383 25.58 -28.21 -11.67
N LYS A 384 25.74 -28.75 -10.47
CA LYS A 384 26.37 -30.02 -10.05
C LYS A 384 25.78 -30.44 -8.71
N ILE A 385 26.51 -31.14 -7.86
CA ILE A 385 26.36 -31.09 -6.40
C ILE A 385 27.71 -31.05 -5.75
N GLN A 386 27.91 -30.16 -4.79
CA GLN A 386 29.25 -29.94 -4.25
C GLN A 386 29.54 -31.00 -3.22
N LYS A 387 28.74 -30.97 -2.17
CA LYS A 387 28.72 -32.04 -1.22
C LYS A 387 27.30 -32.08 -0.60
N VAL A 388 26.95 -32.95 0.37
CA VAL A 388 25.54 -33.06 0.88
C VAL A 388 25.20 -32.42 2.34
N LEU A 389 24.57 -32.93 3.43
CA LEU A 389 24.89 -32.84 4.92
C LEU A 389 24.08 -33.63 5.98
N GLU A 390 24.67 -34.59 6.72
CA GLU A 390 23.95 -35.70 7.38
C GLU A 390 23.96 -35.63 8.90
N GLY A 391 22.82 -35.64 9.54
CA GLY A 391 22.66 -35.79 10.98
C GLY A 391 21.64 -36.85 11.23
N LYS A 392 21.66 -37.48 12.40
CA LYS A 392 21.14 -38.83 12.53
C LYS A 392 19.63 -38.94 12.85
N GLU A 393 18.96 -37.83 13.12
CA GLU A 393 18.01 -37.50 14.22
C GLU A 393 16.48 -37.80 13.90
N ASP A 394 15.56 -36.91 13.46
CA ASP A 394 14.38 -37.22 12.54
C ASP A 394 13.83 -36.00 11.73
N TYR A 395 13.40 -35.97 10.47
CA TYR A 395 13.17 -34.74 9.65
C TYR A 395 14.06 -33.44 9.74
N ILE A 396 13.84 -32.28 9.05
CA ILE A 396 14.27 -30.81 9.29
C ILE A 396 13.22 -29.73 8.85
N ARG A 397 13.13 -28.45 9.23
CA ARG A 397 12.16 -27.49 8.64
C ARG A 397 12.80 -26.07 8.41
N TYR A 398 14.14 -25.91 8.15
CA TYR A 398 14.82 -24.62 7.73
C TYR A 398 16.28 -24.67 7.25
N ALA A 399 16.97 -23.54 6.94
CA ALA A 399 18.42 -23.39 6.72
C ALA A 399 19.04 -21.96 6.96
N VAL A 400 20.24 -21.76 7.57
CA VAL A 400 21.07 -20.50 7.37
C VAL A 400 22.57 -20.51 7.76
N PHE A 401 23.38 -19.59 7.24
CA PHE A 401 24.83 -19.56 7.44
C PHE A 401 25.43 -18.75 8.55
N SER A 402 26.68 -19.12 8.88
CA SER A 402 27.64 -18.19 9.45
C SER A 402 27.90 -17.06 8.47
N PRO A 403 28.13 -15.84 8.98
CA PRO A 403 28.43 -14.68 8.15
C PRO A 403 29.74 -14.90 7.38
N ASP A 404 30.74 -15.50 8.05
CA ASP A 404 32.05 -15.85 7.51
C ASP A 404 32.03 -17.03 6.52
N THR A 405 30.85 -17.63 6.35
CA THR A 405 30.55 -18.79 5.51
C THR A 405 31.16 -20.13 5.90
N LYS A 406 31.74 -20.28 7.09
CA LYS A 406 32.39 -21.50 7.55
C LYS A 406 31.58 -22.42 8.48
N LEU A 407 30.42 -22.05 9.04
CA LEU A 407 29.66 -22.89 9.97
C LEU A 407 28.10 -22.67 9.91
N ILE A 408 27.23 -23.70 9.87
CA ILE A 408 25.74 -23.71 9.66
C ILE A 408 25.23 -24.88 10.50
N VAL A 409 24.37 -24.66 11.47
CA VAL A 409 22.95 -24.43 11.31
C VAL A 409 22.09 -25.53 10.61
N THR A 410 21.83 -26.67 11.24
CA THR A 410 20.90 -27.75 10.76
C THR A 410 20.05 -28.36 11.87
N ALA A 411 18.78 -28.83 11.69
CA ALA A 411 17.89 -29.30 12.78
C ALA A 411 16.44 -29.81 12.51
N SER A 412 15.71 -30.65 13.30
CA SER A 412 14.79 -31.81 12.91
C SER A 412 13.34 -32.23 13.63
N LYS A 413 12.99 -33.47 14.02
CA LYS A 413 11.83 -34.24 14.63
C LYS A 413 12.04 -35.28 15.84
N ASP A 414 13.09 -35.25 16.66
CA ASP A 414 13.63 -36.13 17.73
C ASP A 414 14.33 -35.54 18.96
N ASN A 415 15.15 -34.48 18.82
CA ASN A 415 14.95 -33.07 19.23
C ASN A 415 16.15 -32.05 19.61
N SER A 416 17.25 -31.74 18.83
CA SER A 416 18.73 -31.30 19.02
C SER A 416 19.92 -30.17 18.66
N ILE A 417 19.95 -28.82 18.38
CA ILE A 417 21.05 -27.97 17.71
C ILE A 417 22.48 -27.82 18.37
N LYS A 418 23.67 -27.28 17.88
CA LYS A 418 24.54 -27.38 16.65
C LYS A 418 25.90 -26.49 16.40
N LEU A 419 27.22 -26.95 16.47
CA LEU A 419 28.55 -26.45 15.76
C LEU A 419 29.40 -27.29 14.66
N TRP A 420 29.02 -27.60 13.40
CA TRP A 420 29.79 -28.29 12.33
C TRP A 420 30.88 -27.31 11.89
N GLN A 421 31.73 -27.76 11.00
CA GLN A 421 32.62 -26.93 10.20
C GLN A 421 32.34 -27.11 8.73
N ARG A 422 32.51 -26.03 7.93
CA ARG A 422 32.17 -25.97 6.50
C ARG A 422 32.74 -27.17 5.77
N GLU A 423 33.90 -26.90 5.27
CA GLU A 423 34.65 -27.67 4.32
C GLU A 423 35.04 -29.07 4.80
N SER A 424 34.70 -29.47 6.04
CA SER A 424 35.01 -30.80 6.58
C SER A 424 33.84 -31.76 6.61
N GLY A 425 32.58 -31.33 6.75
CA GLY A 425 31.51 -32.29 6.96
C GLY A 425 31.46 -32.75 8.40
N LYS A 426 32.15 -32.09 9.33
CA LYS A 426 32.31 -32.64 10.68
C LYS A 426 31.50 -31.94 11.72
N VAL A 427 30.97 -32.80 12.57
CA VAL A 427 30.50 -32.54 13.91
C VAL A 427 31.57 -33.03 14.92
N LEU A 428 31.81 -32.35 16.06
CA LEU A 428 32.16 -32.86 17.41
C LEU A 428 31.65 -31.89 18.57
N TYR A 429 30.32 -31.79 18.83
CA TYR A 429 29.58 -31.16 19.99
C TYR A 429 28.17 -31.82 19.95
N ASN A 430 27.42 -31.77 21.06
CA ASN A 430 25.96 -31.94 21.13
C ASN A 430 25.37 -31.13 22.30
N TRP A 431 24.11 -30.73 22.26
CA TRP A 431 23.58 -29.57 23.00
C TRP A 431 22.18 -29.86 23.58
N LYS A 432 22.04 -31.01 24.31
CA LYS A 432 20.74 -31.55 24.79
C LYS A 432 20.21 -31.02 26.06
N GLU A 433 19.16 -30.21 26.00
CA GLU A 433 19.08 -29.27 27.09
C GLU A 433 17.82 -29.13 27.99
N HIS A 434 16.63 -28.60 27.78
CA HIS A 434 15.78 -28.31 26.59
C HIS A 434 13.69 -30.09 25.36
N THR A 435 12.33 -30.01 25.47
CA THR A 435 11.40 -30.97 25.11
C THR A 435 10.02 -30.40 24.65
N ASP A 436 9.97 -29.25 23.89
CA ASP A 436 9.07 -28.83 22.74
C ASP A 436 9.41 -27.64 21.65
N TRP A 437 8.97 -27.66 20.36
CA TRP A 437 9.76 -27.53 19.06
C TRP A 437 10.52 -26.26 18.63
N ILE A 438 11.63 -26.46 17.92
CA ILE A 438 12.71 -25.49 17.61
C ILE A 438 12.66 -24.83 16.26
N SER A 439 13.16 -23.58 16.20
CA SER A 439 12.51 -22.48 15.53
C SER A 439 13.22 -21.69 14.43
N LYS A 440 14.29 -20.93 14.39
CA LYS A 440 15.08 -20.96 13.11
C LYS A 440 16.44 -20.98 13.53
N VAL A 441 17.15 -20.02 13.02
CA VAL A 441 18.55 -19.90 13.18
C VAL A 441 19.03 -18.88 12.28
N ILE A 442 19.89 -18.08 12.86
CA ILE A 442 20.80 -17.18 12.24
C ILE A 442 21.86 -16.89 13.29
N PHE A 443 22.88 -16.18 12.84
CA PHE A 443 24.20 -16.08 13.42
C PHE A 443 24.57 -14.78 14.05
N SER A 444 25.48 -14.87 15.03
CA SER A 444 26.03 -13.66 15.60
C SER A 444 26.66 -12.86 14.48
N PRO A 445 26.44 -11.53 14.42
CA PRO A 445 27.03 -10.75 13.35
C PRO A 445 28.55 -10.99 13.28
N ASP A 446 29.15 -11.27 14.46
CA ASP A 446 30.55 -11.63 14.66
C ASP A 446 30.90 -13.13 14.53
N GLY A 447 29.92 -14.02 14.32
CA GLY A 447 30.14 -15.47 14.16
C GLY A 447 30.62 -16.26 15.38
N LYS A 448 30.51 -15.74 16.62
CA LYS A 448 30.99 -16.34 17.89
C LYS A 448 29.96 -16.96 18.85
N LEU A 449 28.65 -16.78 18.67
CA LEU A 449 27.66 -17.25 19.62
C LEU A 449 26.62 -18.14 18.97
N VAL A 450 25.87 -18.90 19.78
CA VAL A 450 24.76 -19.74 19.29
C VAL A 450 23.41 -19.49 20.01
N ALA A 451 22.39 -18.92 19.37
CA ALA A 451 21.07 -18.78 19.94
C ALA A 451 20.50 -20.16 20.05
N SER A 452 19.28 -20.26 20.48
CA SER A 452 18.47 -21.24 19.81
C SER A 452 17.06 -21.00 20.04
N ILE A 453 16.16 -21.51 19.23
CA ILE A 453 14.82 -21.07 19.42
C ILE A 453 13.77 -22.11 19.41
N SER A 454 12.78 -22.15 20.31
CA SER A 454 11.89 -23.28 20.50
C SER A 454 10.58 -23.04 21.19
N LEU A 455 9.62 -23.98 21.03
CA LEU A 455 8.22 -23.92 21.40
C LEU A 455 8.05 -24.16 22.89
N ASP A 456 9.17 -24.47 23.59
CA ASP A 456 9.22 -24.87 25.05
C ASP A 456 9.29 -23.12 27.49
N ASN A 457 9.18 -21.76 27.51
CA ASN A 457 9.59 -20.90 28.46
C ASN A 457 11.11 -21.16 28.64
N THR A 458 11.85 -22.17 28.08
CA THR A 458 13.31 -22.53 27.96
C THR A 458 14.59 -22.17 26.99
N ILE A 459 14.84 -21.14 26.05
CA ILE A 459 15.92 -20.07 25.69
C ILE A 459 17.26 -20.65 25.77
N ARG A 460 18.09 -20.60 24.75
CA ARG A 460 19.29 -21.32 24.85
C ARG A 460 20.47 -20.76 23.99
N ILE A 461 21.52 -20.20 24.64
CA ILE A 461 22.69 -19.39 24.20
C ILE A 461 24.03 -20.14 24.31
N TRP A 462 24.66 -20.62 23.26
CA TRP A 462 26.04 -21.08 23.37
C TRP A 462 27.03 -19.99 23.08
N SER A 463 28.22 -20.23 23.59
CA SER A 463 29.43 -19.78 22.94
C SER A 463 29.87 -20.82 21.92
N ILE A 464 30.12 -20.38 20.68
CA ILE A 464 30.74 -21.20 19.62
C ILE A 464 32.13 -21.65 20.09
N GLY A 465 32.87 -20.69 20.66
CA GLY A 465 34.22 -20.91 21.17
C GLY A 465 34.28 -21.86 22.38
N GLU A 466 33.30 -21.84 23.27
CA GLU A 466 33.31 -22.69 24.48
C GLU A 466 32.50 -23.97 24.33
N GLY A 467 31.58 -24.04 23.36
CA GLY A 467 30.75 -25.22 23.14
C GLY A 467 29.70 -25.51 24.20
N ARG A 468 29.36 -24.54 25.06
CA ARG A 468 28.69 -24.76 26.36
C ARG A 468 27.96 -23.52 26.94
N LEU A 469 27.48 -23.66 28.19
CA LEU A 469 27.25 -22.67 29.29
C LEU A 469 27.37 -21.17 28.93
N LYS A 470 26.42 -20.54 28.20
CA LYS A 470 26.31 -19.07 28.25
C LYS A 470 25.16 -18.54 29.12
N TYR A 471 23.91 -18.36 28.65
CA TYR A 471 22.87 -17.77 29.54
C TYR A 471 21.47 -18.33 29.50
N THR A 472 20.97 -18.52 30.70
CA THR A 472 19.58 -18.68 31.03
C THR A 472 18.93 -17.33 31.29
N LEU A 473 18.24 -16.82 30.27
CA LEU A 473 17.53 -15.54 30.20
C LEU A 473 16.04 -15.80 30.52
N GLU A 474 15.45 -15.40 31.68
CA GLU A 474 14.15 -15.92 32.28
C GLU A 474 12.99 -14.89 32.66
N GLY A 475 11.72 -15.33 32.94
CA GLY A 475 10.40 -14.62 33.16
C GLY A 475 8.99 -14.91 32.45
N HIS A 476 8.54 -16.10 31.92
CA HIS A 476 7.40 -16.38 30.91
C HIS A 476 6.16 -17.21 31.34
N THR A 477 5.27 -17.55 30.35
CA THR A 477 4.08 -18.43 30.43
C THR A 477 3.58 -19.44 29.30
N ALA A 478 3.70 -19.35 27.94
CA ALA A 478 3.19 -20.33 26.88
C ALA A 478 3.62 -19.92 25.43
N GLY A 479 3.48 -20.67 24.29
CA GLY A 479 4.57 -20.75 23.24
C GLY A 479 4.56 -20.45 21.68
N VAL A 480 5.49 -19.81 20.84
CA VAL A 480 6.80 -18.98 20.81
C VAL A 480 7.31 -17.97 19.70
N SER A 481 6.79 -17.65 18.51
CA SER A 481 7.47 -17.03 17.31
C SER A 481 9.01 -17.02 17.00
N ASP A 482 9.76 -15.93 17.18
CA ASP A 482 11.08 -15.73 16.52
C ASP A 482 12.15 -14.78 17.19
N ALA A 483 13.39 -14.66 16.69
CA ALA A 483 14.57 -14.02 17.30
C ALA A 483 15.55 -13.31 16.28
N VAL A 484 16.21 -12.16 16.57
CA VAL A 484 17.41 -11.47 15.92
C VAL A 484 18.08 -10.47 16.90
N PHE A 485 19.26 -9.90 16.63
CA PHE A 485 20.04 -8.99 17.48
C PHE A 485 20.52 -7.83 16.69
N ASN A 486 20.95 -6.80 17.40
CA ASN A 486 21.76 -5.78 16.80
C ASN A 486 22.85 -6.31 15.87
N ILE A 487 22.96 -5.57 14.78
CA ILE A 487 24.14 -5.28 13.99
C ILE A 487 25.47 -5.41 14.79
N ASP A 488 25.49 -4.93 16.04
CA ASP A 488 26.66 -4.91 16.94
C ASP A 488 26.76 -6.12 17.89
N GLY A 489 25.69 -6.91 18.05
CA GLY A 489 25.66 -8.09 18.90
C GLY A 489 25.98 -7.84 20.38
N THR A 490 25.34 -6.84 20.99
CA THR A 490 25.46 -6.52 22.43
C THR A 490 24.16 -6.67 23.21
N ARG A 491 23.05 -6.90 22.53
CA ARG A 491 21.71 -7.02 23.11
C ARG A 491 20.95 -8.01 22.26
N LEU A 492 19.98 -8.73 22.82
CA LEU A 492 19.21 -9.68 22.01
C LEU A 492 17.71 -9.60 22.07
N LEU A 493 17.11 -9.96 20.95
CA LEU A 493 15.70 -10.07 20.78
C LEU A 493 14.99 -11.44 20.52
N SER A 494 14.00 -11.78 21.36
CA SER A 494 12.93 -12.81 21.65
C SER A 494 11.42 -12.34 21.74
N ALA A 495 10.33 -12.99 21.25
CA ALA A 495 8.92 -12.75 21.75
C ALA A 495 7.75 -13.84 21.60
N SER A 496 6.61 -13.78 22.43
CA SER A 496 5.59 -14.74 23.17
C SER A 496 3.96 -14.54 23.13
N TRP A 497 2.78 -14.88 23.86
CA TRP A 497 1.81 -15.49 24.97
C TRP A 497 1.21 -14.93 26.42
N ASP A 498 1.50 -13.80 27.14
CA ASP A 498 0.68 -13.09 28.25
C ASP A 498 0.70 -11.51 28.28
N HIS A 499 1.00 -10.98 27.11
CA HIS A 499 0.78 -9.73 26.36
C HIS A 499 1.93 -8.68 26.33
N THR A 500 3.12 -9.10 26.73
CA THR A 500 4.39 -8.40 26.93
C THR A 500 5.57 -9.02 26.06
N ALA A 501 6.19 -8.52 24.89
CA ALA A 501 7.65 -7.98 24.39
C ALA A 501 8.76 -6.66 24.94
N ARG A 502 9.51 -6.23 26.16
CA ARG A 502 10.54 -6.50 27.48
C ARG A 502 12.18 -6.58 27.47
N VAL A 503 13.05 -5.57 27.19
CA VAL A 503 14.49 -5.60 26.62
C VAL A 503 15.52 -6.65 27.15
N TRP A 504 16.64 -7.00 26.47
CA TRP A 504 17.69 -7.91 26.99
C TRP A 504 19.15 -7.55 26.62
N ASN A 505 20.07 -7.89 27.53
CA ASN A 505 21.49 -7.54 27.46
C ASN A 505 22.42 -8.75 27.18
N MET A 506 23.31 -8.66 26.19
CA MET A 506 24.11 -9.82 25.77
C MET A 506 25.48 -9.97 26.44
N GLN A 507 25.82 -9.02 27.30
CA GLN A 507 26.87 -9.17 28.29
C GLN A 507 26.39 -9.92 29.55
N THR A 508 25.18 -9.64 30.04
CA THR A 508 24.71 -10.12 31.36
C THR A 508 23.66 -11.22 31.30
N GLY A 509 22.85 -11.23 30.24
CA GLY A 509 21.67 -12.05 30.18
C GLY A 509 20.49 -11.59 31.04
N ALA A 510 20.54 -10.38 31.57
CA ALA A 510 19.40 -9.77 32.23
C ALA A 510 18.44 -9.15 31.21
N SER A 511 17.15 -9.09 31.58
CA SER A 511 16.22 -8.23 30.89
C SER A 511 16.50 -6.77 31.26
N LEU A 512 16.14 -5.85 30.36
CA LEU A 512 16.44 -4.43 30.40
C LEU A 512 15.17 -3.56 30.54
N PHE A 513 14.05 -3.84 29.86
CA PHE A 513 12.77 -3.11 30.06
C PHE A 513 11.65 -4.13 30.23
N VAL A 514 10.52 -3.93 30.92
CA VAL A 514 9.28 -4.70 30.63
C VAL A 514 8.36 -3.78 29.88
N LEU A 515 7.58 -4.34 29.01
CA LEU A 515 6.81 -3.59 28.07
C LEU A 515 5.39 -4.23 28.26
N ASN A 516 4.26 -3.55 28.37
CA ASN A 516 2.92 -4.22 28.30
C ASN A 516 2.01 -3.48 27.31
N GLY A 517 0.95 -4.10 26.79
CA GLY A 517 -0.08 -3.34 26.04
C GLY A 517 -1.19 -4.10 25.31
N HIS A 518 -1.14 -5.42 25.22
CA HIS A 518 -1.73 -6.20 24.11
C HIS A 518 -2.80 -7.23 24.52
N THR A 519 -3.56 -7.90 23.60
CA THR A 519 -4.95 -8.33 23.96
C THR A 519 -5.51 -9.75 23.68
N ASP A 520 -5.07 -10.57 22.71
CA ASP A 520 -5.53 -11.98 22.50
C ASP A 520 -4.43 -13.13 22.53
N ILE A 521 -3.65 -13.58 21.49
CA ILE A 521 -2.31 -14.35 21.56
C ILE A 521 -0.89 -13.98 20.72
N LEU A 522 0.22 -13.19 21.05
CA LEU A 522 1.34 -12.46 20.19
C LEU A 522 2.40 -13.23 19.23
N ASN A 523 3.39 -12.55 18.55
CA ASN A 523 4.59 -13.00 17.67
C ASN A 523 5.80 -11.98 17.32
N SER A 524 6.33 -11.80 16.03
CA SER A 524 7.62 -11.19 15.41
C SER A 524 7.97 -9.77 14.71
N VAL A 525 8.96 -8.86 15.00
CA VAL A 525 9.40 -7.41 14.61
C VAL A 525 10.06 -6.92 13.23
N MET A 526 10.96 -5.87 13.12
CA MET A 526 11.88 -5.33 11.99
C MET A 526 13.04 -4.19 12.18
N LEU A 527 14.34 -4.28 12.58
CA LEU A 527 15.07 -3.06 13.05
C LEU A 527 15.17 -1.97 11.96
N SER A 528 14.81 -0.76 12.43
CA SER A 528 15.21 0.48 11.83
C SER A 528 16.74 0.57 11.91
N PRO A 529 17.52 0.35 10.83
CA PRO A 529 18.98 0.15 10.85
C PRO A 529 19.82 1.24 11.49
N ASN A 530 19.20 2.38 11.79
CA ASN A 530 19.71 3.41 12.69
C ASN A 530 19.78 3.03 14.19
N GLY A 531 19.24 1.89 14.62
CA GLY A 531 19.31 1.43 16.00
C GLY A 531 18.17 1.82 16.96
N LYS A 532 17.24 2.71 16.58
CA LYS A 532 16.50 3.59 17.51
C LYS A 532 15.09 3.17 17.93
N PHE A 533 14.33 2.51 17.06
CA PHE A 533 12.92 2.18 17.29
C PHE A 533 12.73 0.69 17.17
N ILE A 534 11.74 0.08 17.82
CA ILE A 534 11.37 -1.33 17.58
C ILE A 534 9.83 -1.38 17.12
N LEU A 535 9.06 -2.47 16.74
CA LEU A 535 7.73 -2.56 15.95
C LEU A 535 6.74 -3.88 15.91
N THR A 536 5.47 -4.39 16.33
CA THR A 536 4.11 -4.56 17.17
C THR A 536 3.08 -5.25 16.30
N SER A 537 2.63 -6.49 16.41
CA SER A 537 1.51 -6.84 15.50
C SER A 537 0.67 -8.10 15.66
N SER A 538 -0.52 -8.00 16.17
CA SER A 538 -1.33 -9.15 16.45
C SER A 538 -2.58 -9.24 15.64
N GLU A 539 -3.32 -10.32 15.88
CA GLU A 539 -4.73 -10.49 15.48
C GLU A 539 -5.68 -9.68 16.40
N ASP A 540 -5.17 -8.90 17.36
CA ASP A 540 -5.78 -7.61 17.78
C ASP A 540 -5.67 -6.51 16.69
N ASN A 541 -4.98 -6.80 15.59
CA ASN A 541 -4.90 -6.00 14.38
C ASN A 541 -4.09 -4.66 14.48
N THR A 542 -3.28 -4.43 15.53
CA THR A 542 -2.54 -3.14 15.72
C THR A 542 -1.04 -3.03 15.35
N ILE A 543 -0.63 -2.10 14.48
CA ILE A 543 0.67 -1.40 14.62
C ILE A 543 0.79 -0.78 15.99
N ARG A 544 1.99 -0.63 16.59
CA ARG A 544 2.20 0.38 17.65
C ARG A 544 3.64 0.86 17.97
N LYS A 545 4.33 1.83 17.34
CA LYS A 545 5.79 2.11 17.57
C LYS A 545 6.20 2.38 19.04
N TRP A 546 7.42 2.01 19.50
CA TRP A 546 8.02 2.33 20.83
C TRP A 546 9.53 2.53 20.64
N SER A 547 10.11 3.27 21.56
CA SER A 547 11.55 3.50 21.65
C SER A 547 12.36 2.20 21.92
N ALA A 548 13.55 2.09 21.33
CA ALA A 548 14.54 1.07 21.67
C ALA A 548 15.45 1.47 22.87
N GLY A 549 15.36 2.73 23.29
CA GLY A 549 16.18 3.32 24.36
C GLY A 549 15.57 3.17 25.75
N ASN A 550 14.24 3.16 25.87
CA ASN A 550 13.50 3.02 27.14
C ASN A 550 12.24 2.14 27.06
N GLY A 551 11.76 1.80 25.85
CA GLY A 551 10.62 0.91 25.67
C GLY A 551 9.22 1.54 25.72
N GLU A 552 9.11 2.86 25.82
CA GLU A 552 7.82 3.58 25.96
C GLU A 552 7.01 3.67 24.67
N LEU A 553 5.67 3.55 24.80
CA LEU A 553 4.76 3.53 23.64
C LEU A 553 4.79 4.90 23.00
N LEU A 554 5.04 4.90 21.71
CA LEU A 554 4.84 6.08 20.91
C LEU A 554 3.38 6.08 20.47
N TYR A 555 2.95 5.18 19.59
CA TYR A 555 1.56 5.16 19.09
C TYR A 555 1.15 3.79 18.59
N SER A 556 -0.13 3.44 18.59
CA SER A 556 -0.79 2.35 17.86
C SER A 556 -1.16 2.75 16.44
N PHE A 557 -1.39 1.82 15.51
CA PHE A 557 -2.10 2.01 14.25
C PHE A 557 -2.94 0.80 13.93
N PHE A 558 -4.04 1.00 13.22
CA PHE A 558 -5.02 -0.02 12.84
C PHE A 558 -5.23 0.14 11.33
N SER A 559 -5.24 -0.95 10.55
CA SER A 559 -5.76 -0.90 9.18
C SER A 559 -7.23 -1.30 9.20
N VAL A 560 -8.05 -0.56 8.46
CA VAL A 560 -9.50 -0.74 8.37
C VAL A 560 -9.86 -1.51 7.09
N ASP A 561 -9.21 -1.19 5.97
CA ASP A 561 -9.30 -1.94 4.71
C ASP A 561 -8.03 -1.79 3.85
N GLU A 562 -8.11 -2.01 2.53
CA GLU A 562 -6.98 -1.83 1.59
C GLU A 562 -6.47 -0.38 1.49
N SER A 563 -7.20 0.61 2.01
CA SER A 563 -6.94 2.05 1.84
C SER A 563 -7.02 2.88 3.13
N ASP A 564 -7.82 2.46 4.10
CA ASP A 564 -8.14 3.22 5.31
C ASP A 564 -7.34 2.76 6.55
N TYR A 565 -6.91 3.70 7.41
CA TYR A 565 -6.13 3.42 8.61
C TYR A 565 -6.35 4.43 9.75
N LEU A 566 -6.02 4.02 10.97
CA LEU A 566 -5.94 4.85 12.19
C LEU A 566 -4.57 4.78 12.82
N VAL A 567 -4.21 5.79 13.61
CA VAL A 567 -3.11 5.83 14.58
C VAL A 567 -3.72 6.21 15.93
N ILE A 568 -3.37 5.58 17.06
CA ILE A 568 -3.87 5.95 18.41
C ILE A 568 -2.76 5.79 19.46
N ASP A 569 -2.39 6.86 20.15
CA ASP A 569 -1.36 6.85 21.18
C ASP A 569 -1.87 6.38 22.57
N PRO A 570 -0.97 6.21 23.57
CA PRO A 570 -1.36 5.77 24.93
C PRO A 570 -2.34 6.67 25.63
N LYS A 571 -2.41 7.94 25.21
CA LYS A 571 -3.29 8.96 25.75
C LYS A 571 -4.63 8.98 25.01
N GLY A 572 -4.89 8.02 24.11
CA GLY A 572 -6.07 7.98 23.25
C GLY A 572 -6.11 9.08 22.18
N ARG A 573 -5.01 9.82 22.00
CA ARG A 573 -4.90 10.81 20.91
C ARG A 573 -4.76 10.04 19.62
N TYR A 574 -5.48 10.45 18.58
CA TYR A 574 -5.57 9.66 17.35
C TYR A 574 -5.23 10.45 16.10
N ASP A 575 -4.95 9.75 15.01
CA ASP A 575 -4.90 10.24 13.64
C ASP A 575 -5.45 9.16 12.69
N GLY A 576 -5.59 9.47 11.40
CA GLY A 576 -5.98 8.49 10.39
C GLY A 576 -6.79 9.05 9.24
N THR A 577 -7.15 8.18 8.30
CA THR A 577 -7.97 8.55 7.15
C THR A 577 -9.38 8.96 7.57
N ALA A 578 -10.00 9.85 6.80
CA ALA A 578 -11.29 10.45 7.17
C ALA A 578 -12.47 9.46 7.16
N ALA A 579 -12.33 8.29 6.53
CA ALA A 579 -13.30 7.21 6.64
C ALA A 579 -13.04 6.33 7.88
N ALA A 580 -11.78 6.00 8.17
CA ALA A 580 -11.42 5.26 9.38
C ALA A 580 -11.76 6.01 10.68
N ARG A 581 -11.54 7.33 10.76
CA ARG A 581 -11.87 8.14 11.95
C ARG A 581 -13.36 8.11 12.31
N LYS A 582 -14.26 8.00 11.33
CA LYS A 582 -15.72 7.86 11.53
C LYS A 582 -16.15 6.52 12.13
N LEU A 583 -15.24 5.54 12.24
CA LEU A 583 -15.49 4.26 12.88
C LEU A 583 -15.15 4.27 14.38
N LEU A 584 -14.55 5.35 14.88
CA LEU A 584 -14.21 5.50 16.29
C LEU A 584 -15.43 5.92 17.11
N TYR A 585 -15.67 5.18 18.20
CA TYR A 585 -16.70 5.51 19.19
C TYR A 585 -16.10 5.42 20.59
N TYR A 586 -16.45 6.39 21.44
CA TYR A 586 -16.24 6.30 22.88
C TYR A 586 -17.48 5.70 23.53
N VAL A 587 -17.30 4.60 24.28
CA VAL A 587 -18.39 3.87 24.93
C VAL A 587 -18.30 4.06 26.44
N CYS A 588 -19.39 4.52 27.06
CA CYS A 588 -19.50 4.61 28.52
C CYS A 588 -20.82 4.00 28.99
N GLY A 589 -20.77 2.80 29.58
CA GLY A 589 -21.97 2.03 29.88
C GLY A 589 -22.78 1.75 28.62
N ASN A 590 -24.04 2.19 28.60
CA ASN A 590 -24.92 2.09 27.42
C ASN A 590 -24.81 3.28 26.46
N GLU A 591 -23.93 4.25 26.74
CA GLU A 591 -23.73 5.44 25.92
C GLU A 591 -22.66 5.21 24.88
N ILE A 592 -22.93 5.63 23.64
CA ILE A 592 -22.00 5.52 22.52
C ILE A 592 -21.91 6.89 21.86
N ILE A 593 -20.77 7.55 22.07
CA ILE A 593 -20.43 8.85 21.54
C ILE A 593 -19.55 8.63 20.32
N ASP A 594 -19.97 9.17 19.17
CA ASP A 594 -19.13 9.19 17.96
C ASP A 594 -17.89 10.06 18.20
N PHE A 595 -16.71 9.44 18.12
CA PHE A 595 -15.44 10.05 18.49
C PHE A 595 -14.95 11.08 17.46
N GLU A 596 -15.50 11.02 16.24
CA GLU A 596 -15.31 12.02 15.19
C GLU A 596 -15.87 13.39 15.60
N GLN A 597 -16.82 13.45 16.53
CA GLN A 597 -17.27 14.71 17.13
C GLN A 597 -16.20 15.34 18.03
N LEU A 598 -15.42 14.49 18.70
CA LEU A 598 -14.35 14.83 19.64
C LEU A 598 -13.00 15.05 18.97
N LYS A 599 -12.95 15.10 17.64
CA LYS A 599 -11.75 15.50 16.90
C LYS A 599 -11.16 16.80 17.44
N ASN A 600 -11.99 17.75 17.89
CA ASN A 600 -11.61 19.02 18.56
C ASN A 600 -10.78 18.88 19.83
N LEU A 601 -10.70 17.68 20.41
CA LEU A 601 -10.02 17.44 21.67
C LEU A 601 -8.99 16.31 21.54
N ALA A 602 -9.28 15.24 20.78
CA ALA A 602 -8.45 14.04 20.73
C ALA A 602 -7.76 13.74 19.38
N TRP A 603 -8.11 14.41 18.26
CA TRP A 603 -7.46 14.16 16.96
C TRP A 603 -6.21 15.03 16.75
N GLU A 604 -5.05 14.44 16.46
CA GLU A 604 -3.79 15.12 16.18
C GLU A 604 -3.26 14.75 14.78
N PRO A 605 -3.29 15.65 13.79
CA PRO A 605 -2.73 15.37 12.47
C PRO A 605 -1.20 15.17 12.49
N GLY A 606 -0.71 14.13 11.83
CA GLY A 606 0.70 13.77 11.77
C GLY A 606 1.24 13.18 13.08
N LEU A 607 0.37 12.60 13.91
CA LEU A 607 0.70 12.08 15.24
C LEU A 607 1.86 11.07 15.21
N ALA A 608 1.87 10.18 14.20
CA ALA A 608 2.91 9.17 14.03
C ALA A 608 4.29 9.80 13.72
N GLU A 609 4.34 10.83 12.87
CA GLU A 609 5.59 11.53 12.53
C GLU A 609 6.11 12.38 13.69
N LYS A 610 5.23 13.07 14.42
CA LYS A 610 5.58 13.84 15.62
C LYS A 610 6.18 12.94 16.70
N LEU A 611 5.50 11.84 17.02
CA LEU A 611 5.98 10.86 18.01
C LEU A 611 7.21 10.07 17.54
N SER A 612 7.42 9.95 16.23
CA SER A 612 8.66 9.36 15.66
C SER A 612 9.84 10.34 15.62
N GLY A 613 9.65 11.62 15.99
CA GLY A 613 10.68 12.67 15.85
C GLY A 613 11.02 13.03 14.40
N GLN A 614 10.14 12.72 13.46
CA GLN A 614 10.23 13.15 12.04
C GLN A 614 9.67 14.56 11.85
N ARG A 615 8.77 15.01 12.75
CA ARG A 615 8.31 16.39 12.87
C ARG A 615 8.64 16.92 14.26
N THR A 616 8.95 18.21 14.35
CA THR A 616 9.27 18.91 15.61
C THR A 616 8.09 19.71 16.18
N GLU A 617 6.93 19.67 15.52
CA GLU A 617 5.70 20.29 15.98
C GLU A 617 5.25 19.67 17.32
N PRO A 618 4.77 20.46 18.30
CA PRO A 618 4.18 19.93 19.52
C PRO A 618 2.87 19.19 19.22
N ILE A 619 2.50 18.26 20.10
CA ILE A 619 1.20 17.62 20.10
C ILE A 619 0.25 18.48 20.93
N THR A 620 -0.91 18.81 20.36
CA THR A 620 -1.92 19.72 20.90
C THR A 620 -3.19 19.02 21.37
N ALA A 621 -3.48 17.82 20.88
CA ALA A 621 -4.58 17.00 21.36
C ALA A 621 -4.43 16.64 22.86
N LEU A 622 -5.57 16.69 23.56
CA LEU A 622 -5.77 16.31 24.96
C LEU A 622 -5.80 14.79 25.12
N ASN A 623 -5.52 14.31 26.34
CA ASN A 623 -5.61 12.89 26.63
C ASN A 623 -7.10 12.51 26.76
N THR A 624 -7.51 11.38 26.17
CA THR A 624 -8.91 10.91 26.16
C THR A 624 -9.44 10.60 27.57
N GLU A 625 -8.57 10.14 28.46
CA GLU A 625 -8.89 9.90 29.88
C GLU A 625 -9.19 11.20 30.65
N GLU A 626 -8.76 12.37 30.14
CA GLU A 626 -9.03 13.68 30.72
C GLU A 626 -10.34 14.29 30.19
N LEU A 627 -11.03 13.62 29.26
CA LEU A 627 -12.28 14.11 28.66
C LEU A 627 -13.49 13.64 29.48
N PRO A 628 -14.33 14.57 30.00
CA PRO A 628 -15.51 14.21 30.79
C PRO A 628 -16.67 13.79 29.87
N LEU A 629 -16.61 12.57 29.31
CA LEU A 629 -17.52 12.13 28.24
C LEU A 629 -18.75 11.35 28.72
N CYS A 630 -18.65 10.64 29.85
CA CYS A 630 -19.76 9.90 30.45
C CYS A 630 -20.86 10.84 30.96
N ASP A 631 -22.14 10.58 30.63
CA ASP A 631 -23.29 11.43 30.97
C ASP A 631 -23.11 12.91 30.53
N PHE A 632 -22.35 13.14 29.45
CA PHE A 632 -22.03 14.49 28.97
C PHE A 632 -23.05 15.03 27.98
N THR A 633 -23.34 14.29 26.92
CA THR A 633 -24.22 14.74 25.84
C THR A 633 -25.71 14.73 26.25
N PRO A 634 -26.53 15.71 25.84
CA PRO A 634 -27.97 15.70 26.12
C PRO A 634 -28.65 14.43 25.60
N LEU A 635 -29.67 13.93 26.30
CA LEU A 635 -30.47 12.81 25.83
C LEU A 635 -31.66 13.33 25.02
N VAL A 636 -31.78 12.92 23.75
CA VAL A 636 -32.94 13.24 22.90
C VAL A 636 -33.78 11.98 22.70
N LYS A 637 -35.10 12.09 22.87
CA LYS A 637 -36.07 11.03 22.59
C LYS A 637 -37.20 11.57 21.72
N GLU A 638 -37.69 10.75 20.79
CA GLU A 638 -38.95 11.04 20.12
C GLU A 638 -40.14 10.87 21.08
N LEU A 639 -41.19 11.66 20.85
CA LEU A 639 -42.50 11.54 21.52
C LEU A 639 -43.64 11.34 20.50
N GLY A 640 -43.30 11.16 19.21
CA GLY A 640 -44.24 10.97 18.12
C GLY A 640 -44.82 12.25 17.52
N PHE A 641 -45.90 12.10 16.75
CA PHE A 641 -46.60 13.18 16.05
C PHE A 641 -48.00 13.41 16.65
N SER A 642 -48.31 14.65 17.03
CA SER A 642 -49.65 15.01 17.52
C SER A 642 -49.98 16.47 17.20
N ASN A 643 -51.26 16.82 17.08
CA ASN A 643 -51.72 18.21 16.90
C ASN A 643 -51.00 18.98 15.75
N GLY A 644 -50.63 18.27 14.67
CA GLY A 644 -49.91 18.85 13.53
C GLY A 644 -48.41 19.10 13.75
N LYS A 645 -47.81 18.58 14.83
CA LYS A 645 -46.41 18.77 15.19
C LYS A 645 -45.69 17.47 15.53
N TYR A 646 -44.39 17.42 15.22
CA TYR A 646 -43.47 16.37 15.67
C TYR A 646 -42.85 16.78 17.00
N HIS A 647 -42.86 15.86 17.97
CA HIS A 647 -42.45 16.15 19.35
C HIS A 647 -41.20 15.38 19.73
N PHE A 648 -40.24 16.09 20.34
CA PHE A 648 -39.00 15.50 20.85
C PHE A 648 -38.74 15.99 22.28
N SER A 649 -38.41 15.07 23.19
CA SER A 649 -37.90 15.40 24.52
C SER A 649 -36.39 15.57 24.47
N ILE A 650 -35.88 16.62 25.10
CA ILE A 650 -34.44 16.89 25.28
C ILE A 650 -34.16 17.02 26.79
N GLN A 651 -33.34 16.12 27.32
CA GLN A 651 -32.89 16.15 28.72
C GLN A 651 -31.42 16.58 28.77
N PRO A 652 -31.10 17.79 29.28
CA PRO A 652 -29.72 18.20 29.56
C PRO A 652 -29.08 17.31 30.64
N ARG A 653 -27.74 17.20 30.57
CA ARG A 653 -26.91 16.37 31.45
C ARG A 653 -25.65 17.15 31.85
N THR A 654 -24.55 16.49 32.26
CA THR A 654 -23.38 17.17 32.83
C THR A 654 -22.72 18.17 31.86
N GLY A 655 -22.76 17.91 30.55
CA GLY A 655 -22.28 18.83 29.51
C GLY A 655 -23.24 19.99 29.20
N GLY A 656 -24.38 20.10 29.88
CA GLY A 656 -25.40 21.13 29.62
C GLY A 656 -26.13 20.95 28.29
N LEU A 657 -26.75 22.03 27.80
CA LEU A 657 -27.46 22.13 26.52
C LEU A 657 -27.23 23.54 25.97
N GLU A 658 -26.96 23.67 24.66
CA GLU A 658 -26.80 24.99 23.99
C GLU A 658 -27.84 25.17 22.87
N THR A 659 -27.77 24.30 21.86
CA THR A 659 -28.61 24.34 20.66
C THR A 659 -29.23 22.98 20.36
N VAL A 660 -30.36 22.99 19.66
CA VAL A 660 -31.04 21.78 19.18
C VAL A 660 -31.20 21.91 17.66
N GLU A 661 -30.55 21.02 16.91
CA GLU A 661 -30.53 21.03 15.45
C GLU A 661 -31.53 20.04 14.87
N LEU A 662 -32.33 20.54 13.93
CA LEU A 662 -33.32 19.80 13.15
C LEU A 662 -32.74 19.45 11.78
N PHE A 663 -32.77 18.16 11.46
CA PHE A 663 -32.37 17.61 10.16
C PHE A 663 -33.57 16.93 9.50
N VAL A 664 -33.69 17.04 8.17
CA VAL A 664 -34.62 16.26 7.36
C VAL A 664 -33.82 15.59 6.26
N ASN A 665 -33.85 14.27 6.20
CA ASN A 665 -33.04 13.47 5.26
C ASN A 665 -31.55 13.86 5.32
N GLU A 666 -31.01 13.92 6.54
CA GLU A 666 -29.64 14.30 6.89
C GLU A 666 -29.23 15.76 6.57
N LYS A 667 -30.03 16.52 5.82
CA LYS A 667 -29.83 17.95 5.58
C LYS A 667 -30.24 18.77 6.80
N GLY A 668 -29.37 19.64 7.29
CA GLY A 668 -29.68 20.58 8.37
C GLY A 668 -30.71 21.61 7.91
N VAL A 669 -31.88 21.65 8.55
CA VAL A 669 -32.99 22.54 8.19
C VAL A 669 -33.03 23.77 9.09
N LYS A 670 -32.80 23.62 10.40
CA LYS A 670 -32.89 24.71 11.38
C LYS A 670 -32.16 24.40 12.68
N SER A 671 -31.70 25.44 13.37
CA SER A 671 -31.21 25.34 14.75
C SER A 671 -32.13 26.12 15.70
N TYR A 672 -32.36 25.55 16.89
CA TYR A 672 -33.23 26.05 17.95
C TYR A 672 -32.38 26.37 19.19
N THR A 673 -32.52 27.58 19.72
CA THR A 673 -31.90 27.96 21.01
C THR A 673 -32.78 27.50 22.18
N ILE A 674 -32.21 27.38 23.38
CA ILE A 674 -32.95 26.97 24.60
C ILE A 674 -34.23 27.81 24.81
N ALA A 675 -34.19 29.11 24.51
CA ALA A 675 -35.32 30.03 24.65
C ALA A 675 -36.51 29.71 23.72
N SER A 676 -36.28 28.93 22.65
CA SER A 676 -37.32 28.46 21.73
C SER A 676 -37.92 27.09 22.08
N LEU A 677 -37.45 26.46 23.16
CA LEU A 677 -37.91 25.15 23.63
C LEU A 677 -38.95 25.28 24.76
N VAL A 678 -39.88 24.33 24.84
CA VAL A 678 -40.86 24.25 25.94
C VAL A 678 -40.20 23.57 27.13
N LYS A 679 -40.02 24.25 28.27
CA LYS A 679 -39.44 23.64 29.47
C LYS A 679 -40.44 22.67 30.12
N ILE A 680 -40.00 21.44 30.42
CA ILE A 680 -40.81 20.40 31.08
C ILE A 680 -39.97 19.73 32.18
N GLY A 681 -40.31 20.00 33.44
CA GLY A 681 -39.56 19.47 34.59
C GLY A 681 -38.10 19.93 34.58
N GLN A 682 -37.17 18.97 34.61
CA GLN A 682 -35.71 19.21 34.48
C GLN A 682 -35.21 19.15 33.01
N GLY A 683 -36.11 18.99 32.05
CA GLY A 683 -35.78 18.92 30.62
C GLY A 683 -36.59 19.92 29.78
N TYR A 684 -36.59 19.67 28.48
CA TYR A 684 -37.23 20.48 27.46
C TYR A 684 -37.98 19.60 26.44
N ARG A 685 -38.89 20.21 25.68
CA ARG A 685 -39.55 19.63 24.53
C ARG A 685 -39.45 20.56 23.33
N LEU A 686 -39.11 20.00 22.17
CA LEU A 686 -39.15 20.66 20.88
C LEU A 686 -40.41 20.22 20.13
N ASP A 687 -41.18 21.19 19.64
CA ASP A 687 -42.45 21.00 18.94
C ASP A 687 -42.36 21.55 17.50
N ILE A 688 -42.06 20.70 16.52
CA ILE A 688 -41.80 21.10 15.12
C ILE A 688 -43.11 21.02 14.31
N PRO A 689 -43.63 22.13 13.75
CA PRO A 689 -44.80 22.11 12.87
C PRO A 689 -44.56 21.27 11.61
N ALA A 690 -45.54 20.45 11.20
CA ALA A 690 -45.43 19.64 9.99
C ALA A 690 -45.12 20.48 8.74
N SER A 691 -45.73 21.66 8.61
CA SER A 691 -45.51 22.61 7.53
C SER A 691 -44.07 23.11 7.40
N GLU A 692 -43.27 23.01 8.47
CA GLU A 692 -41.87 23.47 8.48
C GLU A 692 -40.93 22.45 7.81
N VAL A 693 -41.20 21.15 8.00
CA VAL A 693 -40.38 20.05 7.44
C VAL A 693 -40.92 19.51 6.12
N GLN A 694 -42.22 19.60 5.88
CA GLN A 694 -42.89 19.00 4.72
C GLN A 694 -42.42 19.56 3.36
N SER A 695 -41.82 20.75 3.33
CA SER A 695 -41.22 21.33 2.11
C SER A 695 -39.87 20.71 1.72
N PHE A 696 -39.28 19.89 2.60
CA PHE A 696 -38.01 19.17 2.39
C PHE A 696 -38.22 17.67 2.12
N PHE A 697 -39.47 17.19 2.14
CA PHE A 697 -39.78 15.79 1.90
C PHE A 697 -39.61 15.40 0.44
N VAL A 698 -39.02 14.23 0.22
CA VAL A 698 -39.02 13.50 -1.04
C VAL A 698 -40.35 12.75 -1.16
N ALA A 699 -41.06 12.99 -2.26
CA ALA A 699 -42.34 12.36 -2.52
C ALA A 699 -42.16 10.87 -2.84
N GLY A 700 -42.93 10.00 -2.20
CA GLY A 700 -42.91 8.55 -2.43
C GLY A 700 -41.81 7.80 -1.68
N GLU A 701 -41.03 8.47 -0.82
CA GLU A 701 -39.97 7.86 -0.02
C GLU A 701 -40.20 8.04 1.48
N GLU A 702 -39.47 7.25 2.27
CA GLU A 702 -39.36 7.43 3.71
C GLU A 702 -38.50 8.67 4.00
N ASN A 703 -39.10 9.67 4.65
CA ASN A 703 -38.43 10.89 5.06
C ASN A 703 -38.10 10.84 6.55
N VAL A 704 -36.84 11.08 6.90
CA VAL A 704 -36.34 10.96 8.27
C VAL A 704 -36.16 12.34 8.87
N ILE A 705 -37.03 12.70 9.82
CA ILE A 705 -36.89 13.89 10.67
C ILE A 705 -35.97 13.51 11.83
N SER A 706 -34.77 14.07 11.90
CA SER A 706 -33.84 13.87 13.02
C SER A 706 -33.73 15.12 13.87
N VAL A 707 -33.64 14.95 15.19
CA VAL A 707 -33.29 16.02 16.12
C VAL A 707 -32.05 15.62 16.90
N LYS A 708 -31.02 16.47 16.91
CA LYS A 708 -29.81 16.34 17.74
C LYS A 708 -29.69 17.56 18.66
N ALA A 709 -29.17 17.37 19.86
CA ALA A 709 -28.94 18.44 20.83
C ALA A 709 -27.45 18.54 21.17
N SER A 710 -26.91 19.76 21.23
CA SER A 710 -25.50 20.02 21.51
C SER A 710 -25.23 20.25 23.00
N SER A 711 -24.05 19.85 23.46
CA SER A 711 -23.53 20.26 24.77
C SER A 711 -23.25 21.76 24.79
N LYS A 712 -23.12 22.34 25.99
CA LYS A 712 -22.68 23.72 26.19
C LYS A 712 -21.36 23.96 25.45
N ASN A 713 -21.25 25.10 24.76
CA ASN A 713 -20.14 25.46 23.85
C ASN A 713 -20.05 24.63 22.54
N GLU A 714 -21.08 23.88 22.14
CA GLU A 714 -21.17 23.16 20.84
C GLU A 714 -19.99 22.22 20.51
N THR A 715 -19.38 21.63 21.54
CA THR A 715 -18.26 20.69 21.40
C THR A 715 -18.72 19.30 20.95
N THR A 716 -19.86 18.82 21.45
CA THR A 716 -20.42 17.49 21.15
C THR A 716 -21.95 17.54 20.95
N TYR A 717 -22.50 16.50 20.33
CA TYR A 717 -23.91 16.33 20.02
C TYR A 717 -24.41 14.95 20.47
N SER A 718 -25.65 14.93 20.96
CA SER A 718 -26.41 13.70 21.19
C SER A 718 -26.48 12.83 19.93
N ARG A 719 -26.60 11.51 20.08
CA ARG A 719 -27.03 10.60 18.98
C ARG A 719 -28.30 11.09 18.27
N GLY A 720 -29.19 11.76 19.01
CA GLY A 720 -30.44 12.29 18.52
C GLY A 720 -31.56 11.25 18.49
N ALA A 721 -32.75 11.68 18.09
CA ALA A 721 -33.88 10.80 17.81
C ALA A 721 -34.40 11.06 16.39
N LYS A 722 -35.04 10.05 15.79
CA LYS A 722 -35.49 10.05 14.39
C LYS A 722 -36.97 9.63 14.31
N ILE A 723 -37.81 10.45 13.69
CA ILE A 723 -39.17 10.09 13.29
C ILE A 723 -39.19 9.90 11.77
N SER A 724 -39.59 8.71 11.31
CA SER A 724 -39.78 8.42 9.88
C SER A 724 -41.20 8.74 9.42
N VAL A 725 -41.32 9.34 8.23
CA VAL A 725 -42.60 9.77 7.64
C VAL A 725 -42.59 9.48 6.14
N ILE A 726 -43.53 8.67 5.65
CA ILE A 726 -43.67 8.43 4.20
C ILE A 726 -44.55 9.53 3.60
N ASP A 727 -44.03 10.31 2.66
CA ASP A 727 -44.87 11.24 1.88
C ASP A 727 -45.56 10.45 0.76
N THR A 728 -46.86 10.19 0.91
CA THR A 728 -47.65 9.35 -0.02
C THR A 728 -47.89 9.98 -1.40
N LYS A 729 -47.38 11.19 -1.65
CA LYS A 729 -47.38 11.80 -2.99
C LYS A 729 -46.52 10.99 -3.96
N LYS A 730 -46.96 10.88 -5.21
CA LYS A 730 -46.21 10.19 -6.27
C LYS A 730 -44.91 10.93 -6.59
N LYS A 731 -43.76 10.23 -6.56
CA LYS A 731 -42.44 10.78 -6.89
C LYS A 731 -42.43 11.39 -8.30
N PRO A 732 -42.14 12.69 -8.47
CA PRO A 732 -41.95 13.29 -9.79
C PRO A 732 -40.55 12.98 -10.34
N ASN A 733 -40.39 13.01 -11.66
CA ASN A 733 -39.05 13.05 -12.27
C ASN A 733 -38.33 14.34 -11.81
N PRO A 734 -37.09 14.25 -11.29
CA PRO A 734 -36.35 15.41 -10.82
C PRO A 734 -35.82 16.24 -12.00
N ASN A 735 -35.75 17.56 -11.82
CA ASN A 735 -35.08 18.45 -12.76
C ASN A 735 -33.57 18.47 -12.51
N MET A 736 -32.80 18.77 -13.54
CA MET A 736 -31.37 19.06 -13.46
C MET A 736 -31.08 20.45 -13.99
N TYR A 737 -30.47 21.29 -13.17
CA TYR A 737 -30.02 22.63 -13.54
C TYR A 737 -28.50 22.63 -13.70
N ILE A 738 -28.02 22.85 -14.91
CA ILE A 738 -26.58 22.94 -15.22
C ILE A 738 -26.26 24.41 -15.44
N VAL A 739 -25.31 24.95 -14.67
CA VAL A 739 -24.79 26.31 -14.81
C VAL A 739 -23.33 26.20 -15.19
N SER A 740 -23.01 26.39 -16.47
CA SER A 740 -21.66 26.23 -17.00
C SER A 740 -21.10 27.59 -17.41
N ILE A 741 -20.11 28.07 -16.67
CA ILE A 741 -19.52 29.41 -16.82
C ILE A 741 -18.12 29.27 -17.42
N GLY A 742 -17.81 30.01 -18.48
CA GLY A 742 -16.51 29.94 -19.14
C GLY A 742 -16.06 31.28 -19.71
N ILE A 743 -14.90 31.77 -19.27
CA ILE A 743 -14.51 33.16 -19.51
C ILE A 743 -13.15 33.23 -20.19
N SER A 744 -13.17 33.18 -21.54
CA SER A 744 -11.99 33.44 -22.37
C SER A 744 -11.73 34.94 -22.57
N ARG A 745 -12.78 35.76 -22.66
CA ARG A 745 -12.67 37.20 -23.00
C ARG A 745 -13.12 38.13 -21.86
N TYR A 746 -12.15 38.85 -21.33
CA TYR A 746 -12.31 39.89 -20.30
C TYR A 746 -12.24 41.30 -20.94
N LYS A 747 -12.47 42.37 -20.17
CA LYS A 747 -12.38 43.76 -20.68
C LYS A 747 -10.96 44.22 -21.04
N SER A 748 -9.93 43.45 -20.68
CA SER A 748 -8.52 43.75 -20.99
C SER A 748 -7.82 42.55 -21.61
N ASP A 749 -6.93 42.82 -22.55
CA ASP A 749 -6.11 41.82 -23.24
C ASP A 749 -5.17 41.05 -22.29
N LYS A 750 -4.88 41.61 -21.10
CA LYS A 750 -4.00 40.99 -20.10
C LYS A 750 -4.61 39.75 -19.42
N LEU A 751 -5.93 39.60 -19.44
CA LEU A 751 -6.67 38.52 -18.77
C LEU A 751 -7.17 37.43 -19.74
N GLN A 752 -6.82 37.49 -21.03
CA GLN A 752 -7.44 36.63 -22.04
C GLN A 752 -7.00 35.17 -21.87
N LEU A 753 -7.97 34.28 -21.74
CA LEU A 753 -7.79 32.83 -21.67
C LEU A 753 -8.16 32.18 -23.01
N LYS A 754 -7.48 31.09 -23.38
CA LYS A 754 -7.61 30.49 -24.71
C LYS A 754 -8.76 29.48 -24.80
N PHE A 755 -9.12 28.82 -23.69
CA PHE A 755 -10.00 27.64 -23.74
C PHE A 755 -11.20 27.67 -22.79
N ALA A 756 -11.19 28.45 -21.70
CA ALA A 756 -12.28 28.51 -20.72
C ALA A 756 -13.73 28.60 -21.29
N SER A 757 -13.97 29.41 -22.34
CA SER A 757 -15.29 29.46 -22.99
C SER A 757 -15.67 28.17 -23.72
N LYS A 758 -14.70 27.53 -24.38
CA LYS A 758 -14.86 26.21 -25.01
C LYS A 758 -15.08 25.12 -23.96
N ASP A 759 -14.31 25.13 -22.89
CA ASP A 759 -14.39 24.17 -21.78
C ASP A 759 -15.81 24.15 -21.17
N SER A 760 -16.36 25.33 -20.85
CA SER A 760 -17.74 25.44 -20.35
C SER A 760 -18.80 24.95 -21.34
N ARG A 761 -18.60 25.17 -22.63
CA ARG A 761 -19.54 24.78 -23.69
C ARG A 761 -19.55 23.27 -23.87
N GLU A 762 -18.37 22.64 -23.94
CA GLU A 762 -18.21 21.21 -24.19
C GLU A 762 -18.66 20.39 -22.98
N LEU A 763 -18.25 20.76 -21.76
CA LEU A 763 -18.68 20.07 -20.55
C LEU A 763 -20.17 20.30 -20.23
N GLY A 764 -20.66 21.53 -20.39
CA GLY A 764 -22.08 21.84 -20.21
C GLY A 764 -22.97 21.08 -21.19
N SER A 765 -22.53 20.93 -22.44
CA SER A 765 -23.25 20.14 -23.46
C SER A 765 -23.22 18.64 -23.16
N ALA A 766 -22.06 18.09 -22.79
CA ALA A 766 -21.91 16.68 -22.43
C ALA A 766 -22.84 16.28 -21.26
N LEU A 767 -22.84 17.08 -20.19
CA LEU A 767 -23.73 16.89 -19.03
C LEU A 767 -25.21 17.07 -19.41
N SER A 768 -25.53 18.03 -20.28
CA SER A 768 -26.91 18.25 -20.73
C SER A 768 -27.46 17.07 -21.55
N SER A 769 -26.64 16.48 -22.43
CA SER A 769 -27.01 15.30 -23.22
C SER A 769 -27.18 14.06 -22.32
N ALA A 770 -26.20 13.80 -21.45
CA ALA A 770 -26.24 12.65 -20.55
C ALA A 770 -27.39 12.75 -19.52
N GLY A 771 -27.60 13.94 -18.93
CA GLY A 771 -28.72 14.19 -18.04
C GLY A 771 -30.08 14.02 -18.75
N SER A 772 -30.17 14.44 -20.01
CA SER A 772 -31.41 14.32 -20.79
C SER A 772 -31.79 12.85 -21.04
N LYS A 773 -30.81 11.99 -21.32
CA LYS A 773 -31.01 10.53 -21.43
C LYS A 773 -31.47 9.89 -20.12
N LEU A 774 -31.07 10.43 -18.97
CA LEU A 774 -31.45 9.92 -17.66
C LEU A 774 -32.81 10.44 -17.17
N LEU A 775 -33.16 11.70 -17.46
CA LEU A 775 -34.26 12.41 -16.78
C LEU A 775 -35.46 12.76 -17.67
N ASN A 776 -35.30 12.92 -18.99
CA ASN A 776 -36.40 13.27 -19.90
C ASN A 776 -37.22 12.03 -20.31
N THR A 777 -37.42 11.07 -19.40
CA THR A 777 -38.04 9.76 -19.66
C THR A 777 -39.56 9.79 -19.79
N ASP A 778 -40.20 10.91 -19.43
CA ASP A 778 -41.66 11.12 -19.48
C ASP A 778 -42.10 12.10 -20.58
N ASN A 779 -41.24 12.30 -21.58
CA ASN A 779 -41.38 13.27 -22.68
C ASN A 779 -41.47 14.75 -22.24
N LYS A 780 -41.06 15.11 -21.02
CA LYS A 780 -40.89 16.51 -20.59
C LYS A 780 -39.42 16.90 -20.52
N GLN A 781 -39.17 18.21 -20.63
CA GLN A 781 -37.86 18.77 -20.36
C GLN A 781 -37.61 18.83 -18.85
N HIS A 782 -36.73 17.96 -18.36
CA HIS A 782 -36.21 17.98 -17.00
C HIS A 782 -34.82 18.61 -16.90
N VAL A 783 -34.05 18.68 -18.00
CA VAL A 783 -32.71 19.27 -18.02
C VAL A 783 -32.72 20.71 -18.54
N PHE A 784 -32.15 21.61 -17.73
CA PHE A 784 -32.06 23.05 -17.99
C PHE A 784 -30.60 23.48 -17.98
N ASN A 785 -30.01 23.67 -19.16
CA ASN A 785 -28.62 24.05 -19.34
C ASN A 785 -28.46 25.56 -19.55
N TYR A 786 -27.70 26.20 -18.67
CA TYR A 786 -27.33 27.60 -18.68
C TYR A 786 -25.82 27.71 -18.95
N ILE A 787 -25.45 27.81 -20.24
CA ILE A 787 -24.06 28.12 -20.62
C ILE A 787 -23.91 29.65 -20.62
N LEU A 788 -23.08 30.16 -19.71
CA LEU A 788 -22.67 31.57 -19.65
C LEU A 788 -21.21 31.67 -20.07
N ASN A 789 -20.95 31.93 -21.35
CA ASN A 789 -19.58 32.03 -21.83
C ASN A 789 -19.32 33.26 -22.71
N THR A 790 -18.06 33.54 -23.01
CA THR A 790 -17.67 34.73 -23.80
C THR A 790 -17.53 34.44 -25.29
N ASP A 791 -18.10 33.37 -25.84
CA ASP A 791 -18.12 33.12 -27.29
C ASP A 791 -19.01 34.16 -27.99
N THR A 792 -18.80 34.40 -29.29
CA THR A 792 -19.65 35.32 -30.08
C THR A 792 -21.08 34.80 -30.26
N SER A 793 -21.30 33.49 -30.12
CA SER A 793 -22.59 32.82 -30.19
C SER A 793 -23.25 32.60 -28.82
N SER A 794 -22.68 33.13 -27.74
CA SER A 794 -23.18 32.91 -26.38
C SER A 794 -24.54 33.56 -26.15
N LYS A 795 -25.49 32.78 -25.61
CA LYS A 795 -26.82 33.28 -25.20
C LYS A 795 -26.77 34.16 -23.94
N TYR A 796 -25.78 33.94 -23.08
CA TYR A 796 -25.65 34.62 -21.80
C TYR A 796 -24.21 35.07 -21.57
N TRP A 797 -23.98 36.38 -21.59
CA TRP A 797 -22.66 36.93 -21.28
C TRP A 797 -22.33 36.74 -19.78
N PRO A 798 -21.14 36.23 -19.40
CA PRO A 798 -20.80 35.87 -18.01
C PRO A 798 -20.37 37.07 -17.15
N SER A 799 -21.21 38.11 -17.13
CA SER A 799 -21.12 39.21 -16.17
C SER A 799 -21.60 38.75 -14.79
N LYS A 800 -21.13 39.41 -13.72
CA LYS A 800 -21.54 39.06 -12.35
C LYS A 800 -23.05 39.08 -12.17
N LYS A 801 -23.71 40.11 -12.74
CA LYS A 801 -25.17 40.29 -12.71
C LYS A 801 -25.91 39.12 -13.39
N ASN A 802 -25.41 38.63 -14.51
CA ASN A 802 -26.07 37.54 -15.24
C ASN A 802 -25.89 36.19 -14.53
N ILE A 803 -24.71 35.92 -13.96
CA ILE A 803 -24.46 34.73 -13.14
C ILE A 803 -25.42 34.71 -11.94
N GLN A 804 -25.50 35.82 -11.19
CA GLN A 804 -26.42 35.94 -10.05
C GLN A 804 -27.89 35.73 -10.46
N ALA A 805 -28.34 36.33 -11.56
CA ALA A 805 -29.72 36.18 -12.02
C ALA A 805 -30.10 34.73 -12.39
N VAL A 806 -29.15 33.93 -12.89
CA VAL A 806 -29.34 32.49 -13.13
C VAL A 806 -29.44 31.73 -11.81
N MET A 807 -28.54 31.97 -10.86
CA MET A 807 -28.58 31.34 -9.52
C MET A 807 -29.89 31.66 -8.79
N ASP A 808 -30.31 32.92 -8.75
CA ASP A 808 -31.58 33.37 -8.15
C ASP A 808 -32.80 32.71 -8.82
N SER A 809 -32.74 32.47 -10.14
CA SER A 809 -33.79 31.73 -10.87
C SER A 809 -33.85 30.26 -10.43
N ILE A 810 -32.71 29.61 -10.23
CA ILE A 810 -32.63 28.22 -9.77
C ILE A 810 -33.13 28.10 -8.33
N THR A 811 -32.68 28.99 -7.42
CA THR A 811 -33.13 29.07 -6.02
C THR A 811 -34.65 29.14 -5.88
N ARG A 812 -35.35 29.85 -6.79
CA ARG A 812 -36.82 29.92 -6.81
C ARG A 812 -37.51 28.68 -7.40
N LYS A 813 -36.85 27.93 -8.29
CA LYS A 813 -37.46 26.83 -9.07
C LYS A 813 -37.16 25.44 -8.52
N ALA A 814 -35.95 25.23 -8.01
CA ALA A 814 -35.45 23.93 -7.59
C ALA A 814 -36.27 23.35 -6.42
N LYS A 815 -36.46 22.03 -6.45
CA LYS A 815 -37.12 21.20 -5.43
C LYS A 815 -36.09 20.30 -4.73
N PRO A 816 -36.41 19.68 -3.57
CA PRO A 816 -35.46 18.82 -2.86
C PRO A 816 -34.85 17.68 -3.70
N ASP A 817 -35.67 17.07 -4.57
CA ASP A 817 -35.27 15.98 -5.47
C ASP A 817 -34.39 16.40 -6.65
N ASP A 818 -34.41 17.69 -7.01
CA ASP A 818 -33.71 18.21 -8.17
C ASP A 818 -32.18 18.15 -7.98
N VAL A 819 -31.46 18.22 -9.09
CA VAL A 819 -29.99 18.24 -9.16
C VAL A 819 -29.53 19.61 -9.63
N VAL A 820 -28.48 20.16 -9.01
CA VAL A 820 -27.80 21.36 -9.51
C VAL A 820 -26.32 21.07 -9.72
N VAL A 821 -25.82 21.39 -10.92
CA VAL A 821 -24.39 21.30 -11.26
C VAL A 821 -23.91 22.68 -11.68
N VAL A 822 -22.90 23.21 -10.99
CA VAL A 822 -22.23 24.47 -11.31
C VAL A 822 -20.81 24.16 -11.76
N PHE A 823 -20.45 24.55 -12.98
CA PHE A 823 -19.10 24.51 -13.51
C PHE A 823 -18.59 25.93 -13.76
N PHE A 824 -17.35 26.21 -13.41
CA PHE A 824 -16.68 27.49 -13.69
C PHE A 824 -15.29 27.26 -14.26
N ALA A 825 -15.02 27.80 -15.46
CA ALA A 825 -13.69 27.92 -16.04
C ALA A 825 -13.31 29.40 -16.22
N GLY A 826 -12.12 29.79 -15.76
CA GLY A 826 -11.63 31.17 -15.90
C GLY A 826 -10.53 31.55 -14.90
N HIS A 827 -10.25 32.84 -14.77
CA HIS A 827 -9.29 33.32 -13.77
C HIS A 827 -9.86 33.32 -12.35
N GLY A 828 -9.16 32.63 -11.45
CA GLY A 828 -9.28 32.78 -10.01
C GLY A 828 -8.13 33.61 -9.45
N MET A 829 -8.44 34.59 -8.61
CA MET A 829 -7.44 35.54 -8.10
C MET A 829 -7.46 35.66 -6.59
N LEU A 830 -6.32 36.10 -6.05
CA LEU A 830 -6.11 36.35 -4.63
C LEU A 830 -5.85 37.82 -4.37
N TYR A 831 -6.55 38.34 -3.36
CA TYR A 831 -6.59 39.73 -2.98
C TYR A 831 -6.43 39.86 -1.45
N ASN A 832 -6.11 41.07 -0.94
CA ASN A 832 -5.81 41.34 0.47
C ASN A 832 -4.82 40.35 1.11
N THR A 833 -3.57 40.34 0.64
CA THR A 833 -2.48 39.42 1.05
C THR A 833 -2.81 37.92 0.89
N GLY A 834 -3.83 37.58 0.10
CA GLY A 834 -4.34 36.21 -0.04
C GLY A 834 -5.40 35.81 0.99
N ARG A 835 -6.02 36.76 1.71
CA ARG A 835 -7.24 36.51 2.51
C ARG A 835 -8.51 36.44 1.63
N SER A 836 -8.48 36.95 0.40
CA SER A 836 -9.65 37.09 -0.45
C SER A 836 -9.50 36.48 -1.84
N PHE A 837 -10.13 35.33 -2.07
CA PHE A 837 -10.26 34.67 -3.37
C PHE A 837 -11.56 35.11 -4.05
N TYR A 838 -11.45 35.43 -5.34
CA TYR A 838 -12.55 35.74 -6.24
C TYR A 838 -12.42 34.96 -7.56
N LEU A 839 -13.55 34.45 -8.06
CA LEU A 839 -13.71 34.03 -9.45
C LEU A 839 -13.96 35.29 -10.29
N LEU A 840 -13.06 35.64 -11.20
CA LEU A 840 -13.23 36.83 -12.04
C LEU A 840 -14.29 36.60 -13.12
N THR A 841 -15.25 37.52 -13.19
CA THR A 841 -16.28 37.54 -14.23
C THR A 841 -15.79 38.32 -15.46
N SER A 842 -16.54 38.30 -16.57
CA SER A 842 -16.18 39.08 -17.76
C SER A 842 -16.08 40.59 -17.51
N ASP A 843 -16.58 41.08 -16.37
CA ASP A 843 -16.56 42.48 -16.01
C ASP A 843 -15.18 43.00 -15.59
N ALA A 844 -14.20 42.11 -15.36
CA ALA A 844 -12.85 42.46 -14.93
C ALA A 844 -11.97 43.02 -16.07
N SER A 845 -11.14 44.01 -15.73
CA SER A 845 -10.24 44.73 -16.63
C SER A 845 -8.74 44.61 -16.27
N GLY A 846 -8.39 43.79 -15.28
CA GLY A 846 -7.00 43.55 -14.88
C GLY A 846 -6.88 42.59 -13.72
N PHE A 847 -5.65 42.20 -13.39
CA PHE A 847 -5.35 41.43 -12.17
C PHE A 847 -5.38 42.30 -10.90
N ASP A 848 -5.31 43.62 -11.06
CA ASP A 848 -5.62 44.58 -10.00
C ASP A 848 -7.12 44.91 -10.04
N ILE A 849 -7.78 44.76 -8.89
CA ILE A 849 -9.23 44.90 -8.70
C ILE A 849 -9.55 45.72 -7.44
N GLU A 850 -8.57 46.42 -6.86
CA GLU A 850 -8.70 47.19 -5.63
C GLU A 850 -9.90 48.17 -5.67
N GLY A 851 -10.82 48.02 -4.71
CA GLY A 851 -12.03 48.84 -4.59
C GLY A 851 -13.17 48.48 -5.55
N ILE A 852 -12.97 47.54 -6.49
CA ILE A 852 -13.99 47.09 -7.45
C ILE A 852 -14.24 45.57 -7.42
N GLU A 853 -13.62 44.83 -6.51
CA GLU A 853 -13.68 43.35 -6.43
C GLU A 853 -15.12 42.85 -6.38
N LYS A 854 -15.96 43.50 -5.56
CA LYS A 854 -17.39 43.19 -5.42
C LYS A 854 -18.20 43.43 -6.69
N GLN A 855 -17.69 44.20 -7.65
CA GLN A 855 -18.36 44.49 -8.92
C GLN A 855 -17.91 43.51 -10.01
N VAL A 856 -16.63 43.11 -10.03
CA VAL A 856 -16.03 42.33 -11.13
C VAL A 856 -15.76 40.86 -10.84
N GLY A 857 -15.83 40.43 -9.57
CA GLY A 857 -15.59 39.04 -9.16
C GLY A 857 -16.69 38.47 -8.25
N VAL A 858 -16.85 37.14 -8.28
CA VAL A 858 -17.70 36.38 -7.35
C VAL A 858 -16.81 35.82 -6.24
N SER A 859 -17.09 36.17 -4.98
CA SER A 859 -16.37 35.63 -3.83
C SER A 859 -16.84 34.22 -3.46
N ALA A 860 -15.99 33.47 -2.76
CA ALA A 860 -16.36 32.16 -2.20
C ALA A 860 -17.55 32.24 -1.23
N GLU A 861 -17.74 33.37 -0.54
CA GLU A 861 -18.84 33.60 0.40
C GLU A 861 -20.17 33.82 -0.35
N GLU A 862 -20.18 34.68 -1.38
CA GLU A 862 -21.35 34.89 -2.25
C GLU A 862 -21.77 33.58 -2.94
N LEU A 863 -20.81 32.81 -3.45
CA LEU A 863 -21.08 31.51 -4.06
C LEU A 863 -21.70 30.52 -3.06
N ASN A 864 -21.21 30.48 -1.81
CA ASN A 864 -21.79 29.65 -0.75
C ASN A 864 -23.21 30.09 -0.36
N GLN A 865 -23.47 31.40 -0.27
CA GLN A 865 -24.81 31.95 -0.03
C GLN A 865 -25.78 31.58 -1.16
N TRP A 866 -25.33 31.62 -2.42
CA TRP A 866 -26.15 31.22 -3.57
C TRP A 866 -26.47 29.71 -3.55
N MET A 867 -25.48 28.85 -3.27
CA MET A 867 -25.67 27.39 -3.24
C MET A 867 -26.54 26.94 -2.04
N SER A 868 -26.30 27.48 -0.84
CA SER A 868 -27.08 27.13 0.36
C SER A 868 -28.55 27.55 0.29
N GLY A 869 -28.90 28.58 -0.50
CA GLY A 869 -30.29 28.95 -0.77
C GLY A 869 -31.06 27.94 -1.66
N ILE A 870 -30.35 27.08 -2.41
CA ILE A 870 -30.97 26.14 -3.34
C ILE A 870 -31.56 24.95 -2.56
N LYS A 871 -32.84 24.65 -2.83
CA LYS A 871 -33.58 23.58 -2.13
C LYS A 871 -33.08 22.18 -2.45
N ALA A 872 -32.57 21.96 -3.66
CA ALA A 872 -31.98 20.70 -4.12
C ALA A 872 -31.04 20.09 -3.08
N ASN A 873 -31.20 18.79 -2.83
CA ASN A 873 -30.32 18.02 -1.95
C ASN A 873 -29.07 17.52 -2.70
N LYS A 874 -29.14 17.44 -4.03
CA LYS A 874 -28.05 16.99 -4.91
C LYS A 874 -27.39 18.20 -5.57
N GLN A 875 -26.27 18.65 -5.02
CA GLN A 875 -25.53 19.81 -5.53
C GLN A 875 -24.07 19.46 -5.84
N VAL A 876 -23.60 19.89 -7.00
CA VAL A 876 -22.25 19.63 -7.52
C VAL A 876 -21.62 20.95 -7.97
N LEU A 877 -20.37 21.18 -7.59
CA LEU A 877 -19.59 22.37 -7.92
C LEU A 877 -18.22 21.96 -8.49
N VAL A 878 -17.87 22.45 -9.67
CA VAL A 878 -16.61 22.16 -10.36
C VAL A 878 -15.92 23.46 -10.74
N LEU A 879 -14.65 23.62 -10.35
CA LEU A 879 -13.89 24.87 -10.46
C LEU A 879 -12.58 24.66 -11.23
N ASP A 880 -12.59 24.94 -12.54
CA ASP A 880 -11.43 24.92 -13.43
C ASP A 880 -10.80 26.32 -13.55
N ALA A 881 -10.25 26.81 -12.43
CA ALA A 881 -9.66 28.15 -12.34
C ALA A 881 -8.31 28.17 -11.63
N CYS A 882 -7.41 29.10 -12.01
CA CYS A 882 -6.15 29.30 -11.30
C CYS A 882 -6.39 29.63 -9.82
N ASN A 883 -5.59 29.07 -8.91
CA ASN A 883 -5.81 29.19 -7.46
C ASN A 883 -7.21 28.75 -7.00
N SER A 884 -8.01 28.01 -7.78
CA SER A 884 -9.34 27.47 -7.36
C SER A 884 -9.24 26.59 -6.11
N GLY A 885 -8.08 25.98 -5.89
CA GLY A 885 -7.71 25.33 -4.64
C GLY A 885 -7.81 26.24 -3.43
N LYS A 886 -7.88 27.57 -3.61
CA LYS A 886 -8.19 28.60 -2.62
C LYS A 886 -9.63 29.14 -2.62
N VAL A 887 -10.54 28.65 -3.46
CA VAL A 887 -11.97 28.60 -3.09
C VAL A 887 -12.14 27.55 -2.02
N ILE A 888 -11.63 26.34 -2.28
CA ILE A 888 -11.55 25.28 -1.27
C ILE A 888 -10.73 25.78 -0.08
N GLN A 889 -9.55 26.36 -0.30
CA GLN A 889 -8.79 26.99 0.77
C GLN A 889 -9.40 28.30 1.26
N ARG A 890 -10.59 28.78 0.84
CA ARG A 890 -11.33 29.88 1.53
C ARG A 890 -12.53 29.42 2.31
N VAL A 891 -13.17 28.36 1.85
CA VAL A 891 -13.84 27.41 2.74
C VAL A 891 -12.84 26.84 3.77
N LYS A 892 -11.50 26.97 3.55
CA LYS A 892 -10.43 26.84 4.56
C LYS A 892 -9.65 28.15 4.93
N ASP A 893 -9.97 29.38 4.49
CA ASP A 893 -9.16 30.64 4.75
C ASP A 893 -10.01 31.80 5.29
N VAL A 894 -11.29 31.91 4.91
CA VAL A 894 -12.32 32.45 5.83
C VAL A 894 -12.42 31.52 7.07
N MET A 895 -11.84 30.32 6.94
CA MET A 895 -11.59 29.33 7.99
C MET A 895 -10.08 28.98 8.14
N GLY A 896 -9.14 29.93 7.91
CA GLY A 896 -7.69 29.77 8.25
C GLY A 896 -6.59 29.76 7.15
N LYS A 897 -5.94 30.90 6.89
CA LYS A 897 -4.70 30.98 6.06
C LYS A 897 -3.63 29.94 6.46
N ARG A 898 -3.00 29.31 5.45
CA ARG A 898 -1.69 28.58 5.41
C ARG A 898 -1.07 28.21 6.76
N GLU A 899 -0.82 26.91 6.94
CA GLU A 899 -0.60 26.22 8.23
C GLU A 899 -1.87 26.20 9.08
N VAL A 900 -2.85 25.39 8.63
CA VAL A 900 -4.17 25.24 9.26
C VAL A 900 -4.04 24.39 10.53
N PRO A 901 -4.24 24.95 11.75
CA PRO A 901 -4.18 24.19 12.99
C PRO A 901 -5.36 23.21 13.08
N ALA A 902 -5.24 22.19 13.93
CA ALA A 902 -6.20 21.10 14.02
C ALA A 902 -7.65 21.61 14.20
N ASP A 903 -7.89 22.59 15.09
CA ASP A 903 -9.20 23.24 15.32
C ASP A 903 -9.97 23.68 14.06
N GLN A 904 -9.25 24.10 13.01
CA GLN A 904 -9.86 24.65 11.79
C GLN A 904 -10.15 23.56 10.74
N GLN A 905 -9.36 22.49 10.68
CA GLN A 905 -9.70 21.29 9.88
C GLN A 905 -11.00 20.65 10.38
N ARG A 906 -11.21 20.71 11.69
CA ARG A 906 -12.36 20.13 12.38
C ARG A 906 -13.64 20.95 12.20
N ALA A 907 -13.52 22.26 12.01
CA ALA A 907 -14.62 23.14 11.59
C ALA A 907 -15.04 22.92 10.13
N LEU A 908 -14.09 22.61 9.23
CA LEU A 908 -14.36 22.32 7.81
C LEU A 908 -15.26 21.09 7.63
N GLU A 909 -14.99 20.01 8.38
CA GLU A 909 -15.82 18.82 8.31
C GLU A 909 -17.23 19.03 8.89
N ARG A 910 -17.37 19.84 9.95
CA ARG A 910 -18.70 20.28 10.44
C ARG A 910 -19.53 21.01 9.37
N LEU A 911 -18.88 21.63 8.36
CA LEU A 911 -19.56 22.31 7.25
C LEU A 911 -19.86 21.35 6.08
N LYS A 912 -18.94 20.39 5.79
CA LYS A 912 -19.19 19.23 4.89
C LYS A 912 -20.45 18.47 5.34
N ASP A 913 -20.53 18.16 6.63
CA ASP A 913 -21.61 17.37 7.22
C ASP A 913 -22.94 18.16 7.37
N LYS A 914 -22.93 19.48 7.10
CA LYS A 914 -24.13 20.34 7.12
C LYS A 914 -24.68 20.71 5.73
N THR A 915 -23.90 20.61 4.65
CA THR A 915 -24.26 21.18 3.33
C THR A 915 -24.57 20.17 2.23
N GLY A 916 -24.00 18.95 2.26
CA GLY A 916 -24.29 17.90 1.27
C GLY A 916 -23.77 18.16 -0.16
N THR A 917 -22.94 19.18 -0.36
CA THR A 917 -22.43 19.58 -1.69
C THR A 917 -21.17 18.83 -2.08
N PHE A 918 -21.09 18.36 -3.33
CA PHE A 918 -19.89 17.79 -3.94
C PHE A 918 -19.06 18.89 -4.62
N ILE A 919 -17.77 18.99 -4.32
CA ILE A 919 -16.88 20.01 -4.88
C ILE A 919 -15.65 19.35 -5.51
N LEU A 920 -15.29 19.74 -6.73
CA LEU A 920 -14.04 19.42 -7.40
C LEU A 920 -13.34 20.72 -7.83
N SER A 921 -12.08 20.89 -7.45
CA SER A 921 -11.26 22.05 -7.82
C SER A 921 -10.04 21.62 -8.61
N ALA A 922 -9.69 22.36 -9.66
CA ALA A 922 -8.66 21.97 -10.62
C ALA A 922 -7.24 21.89 -10.06
N ALA A 923 -6.88 22.72 -9.09
CA ALA A 923 -5.52 22.76 -8.55
C ALA A 923 -5.53 22.89 -7.02
N ALA A 924 -4.42 22.53 -6.38
CA ALA A 924 -4.18 22.85 -4.98
C ALA A 924 -4.00 24.37 -4.77
N SER A 925 -4.02 24.80 -3.51
CA SER A 925 -3.97 26.22 -3.11
C SER A 925 -2.80 27.04 -3.68
N ASP A 926 -1.68 26.39 -3.95
CA ASP A 926 -0.41 27.00 -4.37
C ASP A 926 -0.03 26.61 -5.81
N GLN A 927 -0.95 26.00 -6.55
CA GLN A 927 -0.74 25.51 -7.90
C GLN A 927 -1.64 26.25 -8.90
N SER A 928 -1.11 26.42 -10.11
CA SER A 928 -1.86 26.91 -11.26
C SER A 928 -2.73 25.80 -11.84
N ALA A 929 -3.92 26.15 -12.31
CA ALA A 929 -4.64 25.31 -13.27
C ALA A 929 -4.02 25.55 -14.65
N TYR A 930 -3.62 24.50 -15.37
CA TYR A 930 -3.01 24.63 -16.69
C TYR A 930 -4.09 24.65 -17.79
N GLU A 931 -4.25 25.80 -18.45
CA GLU A 931 -4.66 25.82 -19.86
C GLU A 931 -3.45 25.50 -20.72
N THR A 932 -3.41 24.33 -21.36
CA THR A 932 -2.27 23.94 -22.22
C THR A 932 -2.67 23.85 -23.68
N SER A 933 -1.85 24.47 -24.53
CA SER A 933 -1.93 24.35 -25.99
C SER A 933 -1.73 22.91 -26.47
N LEU A 934 -1.11 22.03 -25.66
CA LEU A 934 -0.96 20.60 -25.96
C LEU A 934 -2.31 19.89 -26.11
N TYR A 935 -3.26 20.16 -25.20
CA TYR A 935 -4.59 19.55 -25.19
C TYR A 935 -5.71 20.49 -25.66
N ARG A 936 -5.45 21.79 -25.89
CA ARG A 936 -6.42 22.79 -26.38
C ARG A 936 -7.72 22.89 -25.54
N GLN A 937 -7.61 22.60 -24.24
CA GLN A 937 -8.62 22.62 -23.17
C GLN A 937 -7.89 22.82 -21.82
N GLY A 938 -8.60 23.22 -20.76
CA GLY A 938 -8.10 23.09 -19.39
C GLY A 938 -7.89 21.63 -18.98
N LEU A 939 -6.82 21.32 -18.23
CA LEU A 939 -6.50 19.92 -17.87
C LEU A 939 -7.63 19.21 -17.10
N LEU A 940 -8.33 19.92 -16.21
CA LEU A 940 -9.44 19.34 -15.46
C LEU A 940 -10.62 19.04 -16.40
N THR A 941 -11.00 20.01 -17.24
CA THR A 941 -12.08 19.82 -18.22
C THR A 941 -11.78 18.68 -19.20
N TYR A 942 -10.56 18.61 -19.74
CA TYR A 942 -10.12 17.51 -20.61
C TYR A 942 -10.28 16.15 -19.91
N SER A 943 -9.87 16.06 -18.65
CA SER A 943 -9.97 14.83 -17.86
C SER A 943 -11.42 14.44 -17.55
N LEU A 944 -12.26 15.41 -17.19
CA LEU A 944 -13.70 15.21 -16.98
C LEU A 944 -14.39 14.69 -18.25
N LEU A 945 -14.14 15.31 -19.41
CA LEU A 945 -14.69 14.86 -20.70
C LEU A 945 -14.14 13.50 -21.11
N THR A 946 -12.88 13.20 -20.83
CA THR A 946 -12.23 11.91 -21.16
C THR A 946 -12.89 10.77 -20.38
N GLY A 947 -13.16 10.97 -19.09
CA GLY A 947 -13.84 9.97 -18.26
C GLY A 947 -15.25 9.65 -18.73
N LEU A 948 -15.96 10.64 -19.29
CA LEU A 948 -17.28 10.43 -19.89
C LEU A 948 -17.17 9.71 -21.24
N LYS A 949 -16.29 10.16 -22.14
CA LYS A 949 -16.19 9.61 -23.51
C LYS A 949 -15.68 8.18 -23.52
N LEU A 950 -14.62 7.89 -22.77
CA LEU A 950 -13.99 6.56 -22.73
C LEU A 950 -14.66 5.59 -21.75
N GLY A 951 -15.71 6.03 -21.04
CA GLY A 951 -16.41 5.24 -20.02
C GLY A 951 -15.65 5.02 -18.71
N GLN A 952 -14.36 5.37 -18.65
CA GLN A 952 -13.48 5.13 -17.50
C GLN A 952 -13.86 5.92 -16.24
N GLY A 953 -14.62 7.01 -16.38
CA GLY A 953 -15.19 7.78 -15.27
C GLY A 953 -16.63 7.41 -14.92
N LEU A 954 -17.18 6.32 -15.47
CA LEU A 954 -18.60 5.94 -15.31
C LEU A 954 -18.78 4.75 -14.37
N LYS A 955 -19.93 4.71 -13.69
CA LYS A 955 -20.45 3.50 -13.05
C LYS A 955 -21.10 2.61 -14.13
N ASP A 956 -20.80 1.32 -14.07
CA ASP A 956 -21.30 0.30 -15.01
C ASP A 956 -21.08 0.65 -16.50
N ASN A 957 -20.00 1.40 -16.78
CA ASN A 957 -19.65 1.97 -18.10
C ASN A 957 -20.78 2.82 -18.73
N LYS A 958 -21.73 3.33 -17.92
CA LYS A 958 -22.99 3.92 -18.41
C LYS A 958 -23.48 5.13 -17.62
N PHE A 959 -23.30 5.17 -16.30
CA PHE A 959 -23.85 6.24 -15.45
C PHE A 959 -22.76 7.20 -14.96
N ILE A 960 -23.03 8.50 -15.02
CA ILE A 960 -22.14 9.55 -14.49
C ILE A 960 -22.29 9.60 -12.97
N ASP A 961 -21.65 8.67 -12.28
CA ASP A 961 -21.52 8.66 -10.83
C ASP A 961 -20.51 9.73 -10.40
N VAL A 962 -20.97 10.74 -9.63
CA VAL A 962 -20.17 11.93 -9.27
C VAL A 962 -18.79 11.56 -8.71
N ASN A 963 -18.74 10.59 -7.80
CA ASN A 963 -17.53 10.19 -7.09
C ASN A 963 -16.54 9.48 -8.02
N LYS A 964 -17.00 8.47 -8.79
CA LYS A 964 -16.15 7.80 -9.80
C LYS A 964 -15.62 8.80 -10.85
N TRP A 965 -16.49 9.67 -11.34
CA TRP A 965 -16.15 10.66 -12.36
C TRP A 965 -15.12 11.68 -11.86
N PHE A 966 -15.26 12.15 -10.62
CA PHE A 966 -14.32 13.09 -10.00
C PHE A 966 -12.98 12.46 -9.68
N ASN A 967 -12.93 11.23 -9.14
CA ASN A 967 -11.67 10.54 -8.88
C ASN A 967 -10.90 10.27 -10.17
N PHE A 968 -11.58 9.76 -11.21
CA PHE A 968 -10.97 9.58 -12.53
C PHE A 968 -10.36 10.90 -13.04
N ALA A 969 -11.13 11.99 -12.99
CA ALA A 969 -10.65 13.29 -13.45
C ALA A 969 -9.47 13.80 -12.61
N ALA A 970 -9.51 13.61 -11.29
CA ALA A 970 -8.44 14.05 -10.39
C ALA A 970 -7.12 13.31 -10.64
N ASP A 971 -7.16 12.00 -10.86
CA ASP A 971 -5.96 11.19 -11.13
C ASP A 971 -5.44 11.41 -12.55
N ASN A 972 -6.33 11.53 -13.54
CA ASN A 972 -5.93 11.83 -14.91
C ASN A 972 -5.28 13.22 -15.05
N VAL A 973 -5.74 14.24 -14.30
CA VAL A 973 -5.06 15.56 -14.26
C VAL A 973 -3.63 15.44 -13.74
N LYS A 974 -3.37 14.63 -12.69
CA LYS A 974 -2.01 14.44 -12.15
C LYS A 974 -1.07 13.85 -13.21
N ILE A 975 -1.57 12.90 -14.00
CA ILE A 975 -0.84 12.30 -15.14
C ILE A 975 -0.57 13.36 -16.21
N LEU A 976 -1.62 14.02 -16.72
CA LEU A 976 -1.49 15.00 -17.82
C LEU A 976 -0.67 16.24 -17.43
N ALA A 977 -0.67 16.64 -16.15
CA ALA A 977 0.16 17.73 -15.65
C ALA A 977 1.65 17.33 -15.60
N LYS A 978 1.95 16.10 -15.16
CA LYS A 978 3.30 15.54 -15.15
C LYS A 978 3.87 15.42 -16.57
N ASP A 979 3.04 15.03 -17.54
CA ASP A 979 3.39 14.95 -18.96
C ASP A 979 3.83 16.27 -19.59
N ILE A 980 3.45 17.42 -19.00
CA ILE A 980 3.87 18.76 -19.44
C ILE A 980 4.92 19.40 -18.50
N GLY A 981 5.56 18.58 -17.65
CA GLY A 981 6.56 19.05 -16.66
C GLY A 981 5.97 19.88 -15.51
N GLY A 982 4.63 19.92 -15.38
CA GLY A 982 3.90 20.66 -14.37
C GLY A 982 3.47 19.82 -13.18
N ARG A 983 2.83 20.47 -12.21
CA ARG A 983 2.12 19.80 -11.10
C ARG A 983 0.77 20.48 -10.89
N GLN A 984 -0.29 19.71 -11.07
CA GLN A 984 -1.67 20.12 -10.79
C GLN A 984 -2.34 18.97 -10.06
N ASP A 985 -2.84 19.26 -8.85
CA ASP A 985 -3.34 18.27 -7.90
C ASP A 985 -4.78 18.65 -7.49
N PRO A 986 -5.81 18.11 -8.18
CA PRO A 986 -7.19 18.45 -7.92
C PRO A 986 -7.64 18.09 -6.49
N GLN A 987 -8.64 18.81 -6.01
CA GLN A 987 -9.15 18.67 -4.64
C GLN A 987 -10.63 18.33 -4.67
N ILE A 988 -11.01 17.21 -4.04
CA ILE A 988 -12.39 16.69 -3.98
C ILE A 988 -12.94 16.88 -2.54
N ILE A 989 -14.20 17.28 -2.43
CA ILE A 989 -14.95 17.34 -1.16
C ILE A 989 -16.35 16.74 -1.41
N GLY A 990 -16.77 15.77 -0.60
CA GLY A 990 -18.10 15.16 -0.64
C GLY A 990 -18.14 13.82 0.11
N ASN A 991 -19.33 13.34 0.46
CA ASN A 991 -19.57 11.98 0.96
C ASN A 991 -20.71 11.36 0.14
N GLY A 992 -20.62 10.08 -0.21
CA GLY A 992 -21.62 9.39 -1.04
C GLY A 992 -21.37 9.54 -2.54
N SER A 993 -22.39 9.24 -3.36
CA SER A 993 -22.42 9.51 -4.80
C SER A 993 -23.85 9.39 -5.35
N PHE A 994 -24.10 9.93 -6.53
CA PHE A 994 -25.35 9.75 -7.27
C PHE A 994 -25.11 9.93 -8.78
N ASP A 995 -26.06 9.47 -9.60
CA ASP A 995 -25.93 9.55 -11.06
C ASP A 995 -26.44 10.90 -11.59
N LEU A 996 -25.57 11.62 -12.32
CA LEU A 996 -25.89 12.88 -13.01
C LEU A 996 -26.48 12.68 -14.41
N GLY A 997 -26.21 11.54 -15.04
CA GLY A 997 -26.59 11.30 -16.42
C GLY A 997 -26.29 9.88 -16.88
N LEU A 998 -26.81 9.54 -18.05
CA LEU A 998 -26.61 8.27 -18.74
C LEU A 998 -25.83 8.56 -20.03
N VAL A 999 -24.65 7.96 -20.16
CA VAL A 999 -23.82 8.01 -21.37
C VAL A 999 -24.02 6.71 -22.13
N ASP A 1000 -24.75 6.79 -23.23
CA ASP A 1000 -24.80 5.74 -24.25
C ASP A 1000 -23.83 6.07 -25.40
N GLN A 1001 -23.81 5.23 -26.45
CA GLN A 1001 -22.93 5.45 -27.59
C GLN A 1001 -23.20 6.77 -28.32
N GLU A 1002 -24.45 7.26 -28.33
CA GLU A 1002 -24.81 8.54 -28.94
C GLU A 1002 -24.21 9.71 -28.15
N VAL A 1003 -24.38 9.69 -26.82
CA VAL A 1003 -23.77 10.70 -25.94
C VAL A 1003 -22.24 10.65 -25.99
N SER A 1004 -21.63 9.46 -25.94
CA SER A 1004 -20.17 9.30 -26.03
C SER A 1004 -19.61 9.82 -27.35
N ASN A 1005 -20.24 9.48 -28.48
CA ASN A 1005 -19.85 9.98 -29.80
C ASN A 1005 -20.01 11.51 -29.89
N GLY A 1006 -21.04 12.07 -29.26
CA GLY A 1006 -21.29 13.51 -29.18
C GLY A 1006 -20.31 14.30 -28.28
N ILE A 1007 -19.53 13.63 -27.43
CA ILE A 1007 -18.49 14.29 -26.62
C ILE A 1007 -17.28 14.60 -27.50
N HIS A 1008 -16.95 15.88 -27.60
CA HIS A 1008 -15.80 16.35 -28.37
C HIS A 1008 -14.57 16.41 -27.46
N LEU A 1009 -13.59 15.55 -27.72
CA LEU A 1009 -12.25 15.64 -27.12
C LEU A 1009 -11.30 16.32 -28.09
N SER A 1010 -10.37 17.08 -27.54
CA SER A 1010 -9.37 17.79 -28.32
C SER A 1010 -8.18 16.89 -28.64
N ILE A 1011 -7.73 16.86 -29.90
CA ILE A 1011 -6.56 16.05 -30.28
C ILE A 1011 -5.30 16.66 -29.65
N ARG A 1012 -4.54 15.81 -28.93
CA ARG A 1012 -3.24 16.11 -28.31
C ARG A 1012 -2.21 16.43 -29.41
N ARG A 1013 -1.59 17.61 -29.34
CA ARG A 1013 -0.47 17.96 -30.25
C ARG A 1013 0.74 17.05 -30.03
N LYS A 1014 1.48 16.71 -31.08
CA LYS A 1014 2.73 15.95 -31.01
C LYS A 1014 3.84 16.86 -30.49
N LEU A 1015 4.43 16.50 -29.35
CA LEU A 1015 5.44 17.32 -28.69
C LEU A 1015 6.82 17.11 -29.32
N PHE A 1016 7.45 18.20 -29.78
CA PHE A 1016 8.84 18.25 -30.23
C PHE A 1016 9.73 18.88 -29.16
N ARG A 1017 10.95 18.33 -29.02
CA ARG A 1017 12.06 18.90 -28.24
C ARG A 1017 13.24 19.17 -29.16
N GLU A 1018 14.26 19.79 -28.58
CA GLU A 1018 15.57 20.08 -29.17
C GLU A 1018 16.08 19.04 -30.18
N SER A 1019 16.49 19.56 -31.35
CA SER A 1019 17.04 18.81 -32.47
C SER A 1019 18.53 18.49 -32.25
N ARG A 1020 19.07 17.55 -33.02
CA ARG A 1020 20.49 17.16 -32.95
C ARG A 1020 21.07 16.79 -34.31
N PHE A 1021 22.05 17.55 -34.76
CA PHE A 1021 22.79 17.25 -35.97
C PHE A 1021 24.27 17.02 -35.67
N ILE A 1022 24.93 16.34 -36.59
CA ILE A 1022 26.40 16.19 -36.66
C ILE A 1022 26.78 16.46 -38.12
N GLN A 1023 27.97 16.97 -38.37
CA GLN A 1023 28.43 17.15 -39.75
C GLN A 1023 28.72 15.78 -40.40
N ASP A 1024 29.76 15.10 -39.92
CA ASP A 1024 30.21 13.81 -40.46
C ASP A 1024 30.42 12.79 -39.32
N GLU A 1025 30.52 11.51 -39.64
CA GLU A 1025 30.81 10.43 -38.68
C GLU A 1025 32.19 10.59 -38.00
N GLN A 1026 33.05 11.48 -38.54
CA GLN A 1026 34.32 11.90 -37.95
C GLN A 1026 34.26 13.25 -37.20
N LEU A 1027 33.20 14.05 -37.40
CA LEU A 1027 33.04 15.41 -36.85
C LEU A 1027 31.71 15.52 -36.08
N LEU A 1028 31.80 15.33 -34.76
CA LEU A 1028 30.66 15.27 -33.84
C LEU A 1028 30.00 16.62 -33.51
N ASN A 1029 30.40 17.70 -34.18
CA ASN A 1029 29.86 19.05 -33.99
C ASN A 1029 28.87 19.43 -35.10
N ASP A 1030 28.01 20.41 -34.80
CA ASP A 1030 27.07 21.03 -35.72
C ASP A 1030 27.57 22.45 -36.09
N ASP A 1031 28.69 22.51 -36.83
CA ASP A 1031 29.39 23.76 -37.16
C ASP A 1031 28.54 24.71 -38.05
N LEU A 1032 27.40 24.25 -38.59
CA LEU A 1032 26.44 25.07 -39.34
C LEU A 1032 25.16 25.41 -38.55
N GLU A 1033 25.08 25.09 -37.26
CA GLU A 1033 23.92 25.39 -36.38
C GLU A 1033 22.59 24.85 -36.94
N ILE A 1034 22.62 23.69 -37.60
CA ILE A 1034 21.45 23.08 -38.26
C ILE A 1034 20.36 22.72 -37.24
N ALA A 1035 20.74 22.29 -36.03
CA ALA A 1035 19.82 22.03 -34.93
C ALA A 1035 19.06 23.29 -34.49
N ASP A 1036 19.76 24.41 -34.29
CA ASP A 1036 19.16 25.67 -33.84
C ASP A 1036 18.20 26.25 -34.89
N ILE A 1037 18.52 26.09 -36.18
CA ILE A 1037 17.61 26.48 -37.26
C ILE A 1037 16.35 25.60 -37.27
N PHE A 1038 16.49 24.28 -37.11
CA PHE A 1038 15.33 23.37 -37.01
C PHE A 1038 14.43 23.72 -35.82
N ASP A 1039 15.04 23.98 -34.66
CA ASP A 1039 14.32 24.27 -33.42
C ASP A 1039 13.60 25.63 -33.49
N ARG A 1040 14.24 26.65 -34.07
CA ARG A 1040 13.63 27.95 -34.35
C ARG A 1040 12.44 27.83 -35.31
N GLU A 1041 12.55 27.03 -36.37
CA GLU A 1041 11.46 26.83 -37.32
C GLU A 1041 10.31 25.99 -36.73
N LEU A 1042 10.60 25.01 -35.88
CA LEU A 1042 9.60 24.25 -35.13
C LEU A 1042 8.88 25.13 -34.09
N ASP A 1043 9.58 26.06 -33.43
CA ASP A 1043 8.97 27.04 -32.52
C ASP A 1043 8.08 28.04 -33.27
N ASN A 1044 8.57 28.62 -34.37
CA ASN A 1044 7.79 29.47 -35.28
C ASN A 1044 6.48 28.79 -35.72
N LEU A 1045 6.55 27.50 -36.08
CA LEU A 1045 5.37 26.72 -36.46
C LEU A 1045 4.39 26.53 -35.29
N SER A 1046 4.92 26.31 -34.09
CA SER A 1046 4.16 26.06 -32.86
C SER A 1046 3.39 27.29 -32.36
N LEU A 1047 3.93 28.48 -32.65
CA LEU A 1047 3.34 29.79 -32.36
C LEU A 1047 2.25 30.20 -33.37
N SER A 1048 2.15 29.52 -34.51
CA SER A 1048 1.13 29.78 -35.53
C SER A 1048 -0.28 29.29 -35.12
N SER A 1049 -1.30 29.66 -35.91
CA SER A 1049 -2.71 29.61 -35.47
C SER A 1049 -3.33 28.19 -35.39
N LYS A 1050 -4.63 28.12 -35.07
CA LYS A 1050 -5.26 27.13 -34.16
C LYS A 1050 -5.12 25.62 -34.45
N GLU A 1051 -4.66 25.19 -35.62
CA GLU A 1051 -4.81 23.79 -36.07
C GLU A 1051 -3.51 23.01 -36.29
N VAL A 1052 -2.33 23.63 -36.15
CA VAL A 1052 -1.04 22.92 -36.25
C VAL A 1052 -0.99 21.71 -35.28
N PRO A 1053 -0.57 20.52 -35.74
CA PRO A 1053 -0.65 19.27 -34.98
C PRO A 1053 0.56 19.07 -34.07
N ILE A 1054 1.61 19.89 -34.20
CA ILE A 1054 2.84 19.81 -33.40
C ILE A 1054 2.96 20.98 -32.41
N ILE A 1055 3.81 20.81 -31.40
CA ILE A 1055 4.24 21.88 -30.48
C ILE A 1055 5.69 21.64 -30.05
N PHE A 1056 6.54 22.66 -30.19
CA PHE A 1056 7.94 22.66 -29.77
C PHE A 1056 8.09 23.21 -28.35
N VAL A 1057 9.00 22.62 -27.57
CA VAL A 1057 9.38 23.08 -26.24
C VAL A 1057 10.88 22.84 -26.04
N ALA A 1058 11.64 23.90 -25.76
CA ALA A 1058 13.03 23.80 -25.33
C ALA A 1058 13.14 23.25 -23.89
N GLY A 1059 14.13 22.41 -23.61
CA GLY A 1059 14.41 21.87 -22.28
C GLY A 1059 13.97 20.42 -21.99
N ASN A 1060 13.90 20.12 -20.69
CA ASN A 1060 14.27 18.80 -20.16
C ASN A 1060 13.40 17.58 -20.55
N LYS A 1061 14.10 16.47 -20.84
CA LYS A 1061 13.67 15.06 -20.99
C LYS A 1061 12.18 14.75 -20.74
N LEU A 1062 11.36 14.85 -21.78
CA LEU A 1062 10.09 14.14 -21.89
C LEU A 1062 10.29 12.86 -22.73
N SER A 1063 9.83 11.72 -22.22
CA SER A 1063 10.11 10.37 -22.76
C SER A 1063 9.36 10.05 -24.05
N ASP A 1064 8.17 10.63 -24.22
CA ASP A 1064 7.28 10.45 -25.38
C ASP A 1064 7.45 11.54 -26.46
N ALA A 1065 8.42 12.46 -26.27
CA ALA A 1065 8.68 13.55 -27.21
C ALA A 1065 9.38 13.10 -28.50
N TYR A 1066 9.04 13.79 -29.59
CA TYR A 1066 9.71 13.73 -30.88
C TYR A 1066 10.92 14.67 -30.88
N SER A 1067 11.95 14.37 -31.65
CA SER A 1067 13.11 15.25 -31.90
C SER A 1067 13.61 15.02 -33.32
N VAL A 1068 14.03 16.06 -34.02
CA VAL A 1068 14.70 15.89 -35.31
C VAL A 1068 16.17 15.54 -35.04
N ARG A 1069 16.66 14.46 -35.66
CA ARG A 1069 18.07 14.09 -35.62
C ARG A 1069 18.61 13.93 -37.03
N GLY A 1070 19.85 14.29 -37.30
CA GLY A 1070 20.38 14.15 -38.66
C GLY A 1070 21.89 14.21 -38.77
N LYS A 1071 22.37 14.15 -40.02
CA LYS A 1071 23.75 14.45 -40.39
C LYS A 1071 23.83 15.24 -41.69
N TYR A 1072 24.89 16.01 -41.91
CA TYR A 1072 25.05 16.82 -43.13
C TYR A 1072 26.49 16.88 -43.66
N GLU A 1073 26.68 16.50 -44.92
CA GLU A 1073 27.97 16.59 -45.58
C GLU A 1073 28.09 17.92 -46.33
N VAL A 1074 29.26 18.55 -46.28
CA VAL A 1074 29.57 19.81 -46.97
C VAL A 1074 30.74 19.58 -47.93
N VAL A 1075 30.53 19.87 -49.22
CA VAL A 1075 31.55 19.75 -50.27
C VAL A 1075 31.55 21.03 -51.10
N GLY A 1076 32.61 21.84 -50.96
CA GLY A 1076 32.66 23.17 -51.55
C GLY A 1076 31.61 24.09 -50.94
N ASP A 1077 30.73 24.65 -51.77
CA ASP A 1077 29.57 25.45 -51.37
C ASP A 1077 28.27 24.63 -51.24
N THR A 1078 28.32 23.32 -51.51
CA THR A 1078 27.15 22.43 -51.48
C THR A 1078 26.98 21.73 -50.14
N ILE A 1079 25.72 21.53 -49.72
CA ILE A 1079 25.32 20.80 -48.52
C ILE A 1079 24.34 19.66 -48.87
N SER A 1080 24.58 18.48 -48.31
CA SER A 1080 23.73 17.29 -48.39
C SER A 1080 23.24 16.94 -46.99
N LEU A 1081 21.97 17.19 -46.69
CA LEU A 1081 21.35 17.06 -45.37
C LEU A 1081 20.44 15.83 -45.30
N GLN A 1082 20.70 14.94 -44.34
CA GLN A 1082 19.81 13.83 -43.97
C GLN A 1082 19.23 14.08 -42.57
N ALA A 1083 17.91 14.00 -42.43
CA ALA A 1083 17.21 14.20 -41.16
C ALA A 1083 16.17 13.10 -40.90
N TRP A 1084 15.94 12.80 -39.64
CA TRP A 1084 15.00 11.81 -39.14
C TRP A 1084 14.19 12.40 -38.00
N VAL A 1085 12.86 12.31 -38.09
CA VAL A 1085 12.01 12.53 -36.91
C VAL A 1085 12.11 11.27 -36.05
N VAL A 1086 12.59 11.41 -34.82
CA VAL A 1086 12.79 10.31 -33.87
C VAL A 1086 11.88 10.49 -32.67
N LYS A 1087 11.07 9.48 -32.34
CA LYS A 1087 10.30 9.40 -31.11
C LYS A 1087 11.14 8.76 -29.99
N GLY A 1088 11.10 9.35 -28.80
CA GLY A 1088 11.81 8.82 -27.63
C GLY A 1088 13.33 8.78 -27.82
N SER A 1089 13.95 7.61 -27.67
CA SER A 1089 15.40 7.42 -27.82
C SER A 1089 15.86 6.97 -29.21
N SER A 1090 15.02 6.27 -29.97
CA SER A 1090 15.47 5.37 -31.05
C SER A 1090 14.46 5.04 -32.16
N GLU A 1091 13.17 5.37 -32.02
CA GLU A 1091 12.15 5.02 -33.02
C GLU A 1091 12.14 6.08 -34.15
N ARG A 1092 12.51 5.68 -35.38
CA ARG A 1092 12.48 6.59 -36.55
C ARG A 1092 11.08 6.58 -37.19
N ILE A 1093 10.47 7.76 -37.26
CA ILE A 1093 9.08 7.97 -37.69
C ILE A 1093 9.01 8.46 -39.14
N LEU A 1094 9.86 9.43 -39.48
CA LEU A 1094 9.94 10.06 -40.80
C LEU A 1094 11.41 10.24 -41.19
N SER A 1095 11.75 9.95 -42.44
CA SER A 1095 13.08 10.22 -43.01
C SER A 1095 12.97 11.33 -44.05
N LEU A 1096 13.92 12.26 -44.02
CA LEU A 1096 13.95 13.48 -44.82
C LEU A 1096 15.35 13.64 -45.41
N GLN A 1097 15.42 14.13 -46.64
CA GLN A 1097 16.68 14.52 -47.28
C GLN A 1097 16.48 15.80 -48.08
N ALA A 1098 17.50 16.65 -48.11
CA ALA A 1098 17.59 17.81 -48.99
C ALA A 1098 19.05 18.06 -49.38
N ASN A 1099 19.26 18.50 -50.61
CA ASN A 1099 20.56 18.94 -51.12
C ASN A 1099 20.42 20.39 -51.59
N GLY A 1100 21.44 21.22 -51.36
CA GLY A 1100 21.41 22.63 -51.74
C GLY A 1100 22.78 23.29 -51.62
N VAL A 1101 22.80 24.62 -51.55
CA VAL A 1101 24.01 25.41 -51.23
C VAL A 1101 23.96 25.89 -49.78
N VAL A 1102 25.12 25.99 -49.13
CA VAL A 1102 25.25 26.40 -47.71
C VAL A 1102 24.60 27.76 -47.44
N ALA A 1103 24.61 28.67 -48.43
CA ALA A 1103 23.99 29.99 -48.34
C ALA A 1103 22.45 29.97 -48.20
N ASP A 1104 21.77 28.90 -48.65
CA ASP A 1104 20.31 28.75 -48.62
C ASP A 1104 19.83 27.80 -47.51
N LYS A 1105 20.69 27.44 -46.54
CA LYS A 1105 20.42 26.40 -45.53
C LYS A 1105 19.12 26.62 -44.75
N ASP A 1106 18.81 27.85 -44.35
CA ASP A 1106 17.59 28.19 -43.61
C ASP A 1106 16.32 27.87 -44.42
N LYS A 1107 16.26 28.31 -45.69
CA LYS A 1107 15.15 28.05 -46.61
C LYS A 1107 14.97 26.56 -46.89
N MET A 1108 16.07 25.82 -46.97
CA MET A 1108 16.07 24.36 -47.11
C MET A 1108 15.46 23.68 -45.87
N ILE A 1109 15.80 24.15 -44.65
CA ILE A 1109 15.30 23.61 -43.39
C ILE A 1109 13.82 23.96 -43.17
N THR A 1110 13.37 25.18 -43.46
CA THR A 1110 11.94 25.54 -43.47
C THR A 1110 11.13 24.58 -44.36
N GLY A 1111 11.66 24.24 -45.55
CA GLY A 1111 11.05 23.26 -46.46
C GLY A 1111 11.04 21.81 -45.94
N LEU A 1112 11.90 21.45 -44.98
CA LEU A 1112 11.86 20.17 -44.28
C LEU A 1112 10.91 20.18 -43.08
N VAL A 1113 10.87 21.27 -42.31
CA VAL A 1113 9.91 21.45 -41.20
C VAL A 1113 8.47 21.44 -41.71
N GLU A 1114 8.21 22.02 -42.88
CA GLU A 1114 6.89 21.96 -43.51
C GLU A 1114 6.50 20.52 -43.91
N LYS A 1115 7.46 19.68 -44.34
CA LYS A 1115 7.20 18.23 -44.56
C LYS A 1115 6.89 17.50 -43.25
N ILE A 1116 7.52 17.88 -42.14
CA ILE A 1116 7.19 17.36 -40.80
C ILE A 1116 5.76 17.74 -40.42
N ARG A 1117 5.34 19.00 -40.63
CA ARG A 1117 3.96 19.45 -40.41
C ARG A 1117 2.96 18.62 -41.20
N VAL A 1118 3.13 18.55 -42.52
CA VAL A 1118 2.23 17.82 -43.43
C VAL A 1118 2.14 16.33 -43.08
N TYR A 1119 3.24 15.71 -42.63
CA TYR A 1119 3.21 14.33 -42.15
C TYR A 1119 2.28 14.16 -40.94
N PHE A 1120 2.42 15.00 -39.91
CA PHE A 1120 1.58 14.93 -38.70
C PHE A 1120 0.16 15.52 -38.88
N ASP A 1121 -0.11 16.25 -39.96
CA ASP A 1121 -1.48 16.59 -40.39
C ASP A 1121 -2.20 15.42 -41.05
N THR A 1122 -1.46 14.46 -41.62
CA THR A 1122 -2.01 13.36 -42.44
C THR A 1122 -1.95 11.99 -41.77
N HIS A 1123 -1.19 11.85 -40.68
CA HIS A 1123 -1.00 10.61 -39.93
C HIS A 1123 -1.27 10.87 -38.43
N GLU A 1124 -2.50 10.58 -37.99
CA GLU A 1124 -2.95 10.74 -36.58
C GLU A 1124 -2.31 9.74 -35.60
#